data_AF-A0AAX3AR44-F1
#
_entry.id   AF-A0AAX3AR44-F1
#
_cell.length_a   1.000
_cell.length_b   1.000
_cell.length_c   1.000
_cell.angle_alpha   90.00
_cell.angle_beta   90.00
_cell.angle_gamma   90.00
#
_symmetry.space_group_name_H-M   'P 1'
#
loop_
_entity.id
_entity.type
_entity.pdbx_description
1 polymer ?
#
loop_
_entity_poly.entity_id
_entity_poly.type
_entity_poly.pdbx_seq_one_letter_code
_entity_poly.pdbx_strand_id
1 'polypeptide(L)'
;MVYNETKQNTKPPLDSIDTDTLVEFYPFLPYHAPLFLEILFNLRQEASDPAKSIFSGTARAILALMHNLLQKWIDDGKSDRVITLVDFYELIKPELQEILTQDMRVIEGSDTNQGIKDEVKDGTLEEFDLAVAKAVLLLQHVHEIVPLNEGNIAVSVMSDLNGRSWISTQNRVEESLDRLEKFIRPTEDEVGARYRFATQEERIIYNDTEENEANPDWEAVLQAVDEHLWGRITEDLSLPESAPYGESGEEYPVAYTFSLDGTDFETTIEAEGGVDTSVAVQGVRPDHTTNQSDGETLYWTIDTEGIDDLRNHLVQWWALRDAVSTQNTPPAVEHELDQRADAVRRKLVSAMQSGSYTVKDRTDISGLSRAVRTAVDVTYPDDFHPMMLQVSEDRLQELTTLSTEDTLPAWARTIQVPSTNPSADQGQKSIQSNVMALTGRQLKDRADGLNMNTVLDGITSEKPFYDEARPALRAIIWGFCRNGRFVPVDEDGDTLPTSAVLDQETLATTRLKLLPRESIGTLLEEGGFKETTETVADGLIHLRDANQQLRSSLTGLQEDVQLVADTDVRSDSVAELLEALIEELADRIDSTDDRLEIVRSQGDDLGAVIEQTNQEQEWFEEVQDVWDRRLVSLQRFDAQLTMGDDRFEWIDEEAQSTVAEQRDALTTFGGEWWTTDGWKMLAGEATTTATEALQNSWEQYIDRQALLTFVERIDDHPWIIPPTELATGVQVALEREYITPLRELQQWYETVDGALSSLSADDEETLVSATDSIADVDSFTNAIDGDVEELQSRLDRLTMIVGDRSPNDVDRIGVLPDDRENIDQRLERLIEERELDIETTDSGVIIR
;
A
#
# COMPACT_ATOMS: atom_id res chain seq x y z
N MET A 1 42.59 -31.46 49.51
CA MET A 1 43.64 -30.66 48.83
C MET A 1 43.04 -30.19 47.51
N VAL A 2 43.02 -28.89 47.24
CA VAL A 2 42.53 -28.36 45.95
C VAL A 2 43.74 -27.74 45.25
N TYR A 3 44.24 -28.39 44.21
CA TYR A 3 45.37 -27.89 43.41
C TYR A 3 44.80 -27.38 42.08
N ASN A 4 44.72 -26.05 41.92
CA ASN A 4 44.10 -25.42 40.76
C ASN A 4 45.07 -24.73 39.80
N GLU A 5 46.38 -24.69 40.06
CA GLU A 5 47.33 -23.99 39.18
C GLU A 5 48.68 -24.72 39.08
N THR A 6 48.79 -25.60 38.09
CA THR A 6 49.98 -26.38 37.76
C THR A 6 50.70 -25.72 36.56
N LYS A 7 51.97 -25.32 36.68
CA LYS A 7 52.72 -24.71 35.56
C LYS A 7 53.05 -25.73 34.45
N GLN A 8 53.51 -25.27 33.29
CA GLN A 8 54.00 -26.16 32.20
C GLN A 8 55.32 -26.86 32.55
N ASN A 9 55.34 -28.19 32.50
CA ASN A 9 56.54 -29.00 32.68
C ASN A 9 57.36 -29.05 31.39
N THR A 10 57.95 -27.93 30.96
CA THR A 10 58.83 -27.92 29.77
C THR A 10 60.24 -27.39 30.00
N LYS A 11 60.52 -26.59 31.06
CA LYS A 11 61.88 -26.21 31.51
C LYS A 11 61.84 -25.76 32.98
N PRO A 12 62.83 -26.12 33.82
CA PRO A 12 64.10 -26.78 33.51
C PRO A 12 64.05 -28.32 33.72
N PRO A 13 65.04 -29.10 33.23
CA PRO A 13 65.07 -30.57 33.39
C PRO A 13 65.10 -31.01 34.86
N LEU A 14 64.62 -32.24 35.16
CA LEU A 14 64.40 -32.76 36.53
C LEU A 14 65.64 -32.74 37.44
N ASP A 15 66.84 -32.74 36.87
CA ASP A 15 68.11 -32.61 37.60
C ASP A 15 68.39 -31.17 38.09
N SER A 16 67.55 -30.21 37.70
CA SER A 16 67.68 -28.78 37.99
C SER A 16 66.42 -28.14 38.58
N ILE A 17 65.43 -28.95 38.94
CA ILE A 17 64.19 -28.52 39.63
C ILE A 17 64.33 -28.71 41.14
N ASP A 18 63.88 -27.75 41.94
CA ASP A 18 63.80 -27.93 43.39
C ASP A 18 62.56 -28.71 43.81
N THR A 19 62.52 -29.16 45.07
CA THR A 19 61.43 -29.98 45.60
C THR A 19 60.08 -29.27 45.52
N ASP A 20 60.03 -27.97 45.82
CA ASP A 20 58.78 -27.21 45.81
C ASP A 20 58.21 -27.11 44.38
N THR A 21 59.07 -26.88 43.39
CA THR A 21 58.70 -26.82 41.98
C THR A 21 58.35 -28.20 41.42
N LEU A 22 58.97 -29.30 41.90
CA LEU A 22 58.57 -30.67 41.51
C LEU A 22 57.17 -31.02 42.03
N VAL A 23 56.83 -30.59 43.25
CA VAL A 23 55.49 -30.76 43.83
C VAL A 23 54.45 -29.92 43.08
N GLU A 24 54.82 -28.75 42.57
CA GLU A 24 53.96 -27.97 41.69
C GLU A 24 53.58 -28.74 40.41
N PHE A 25 54.43 -29.60 39.84
CA PHE A 25 54.11 -30.37 38.61
C PHE A 25 53.48 -31.75 38.86
N TYR A 26 53.86 -32.44 39.94
CA TYR A 26 53.34 -33.76 40.31
C TYR A 26 52.80 -33.71 41.75
N PRO A 27 51.64 -33.07 41.95
CA PRO A 27 51.13 -32.76 43.29
C PRO A 27 50.82 -34.00 44.12
N PHE A 28 50.57 -35.16 43.49
CA PHE A 28 50.32 -36.41 44.22
C PHE A 28 51.60 -37.11 44.67
N LEU A 29 52.76 -36.81 44.08
CA LEU A 29 54.01 -37.54 44.34
C LEU A 29 54.40 -37.55 45.84
N PRO A 30 54.32 -36.45 46.61
CA PRO A 30 54.58 -36.47 48.05
C PRO A 30 53.53 -37.24 48.87
N TYR A 31 52.34 -37.43 48.31
CA TYR A 31 51.16 -37.95 48.99
C TYR A 31 50.70 -39.32 48.46
N HIS A 32 51.43 -39.96 47.54
CA HIS A 32 51.04 -41.26 46.96
C HIS A 32 50.80 -42.33 48.02
N ALA A 33 51.72 -42.51 48.97
CA ALA A 33 51.55 -43.52 50.02
C ALA A 33 50.33 -43.24 50.92
N PRO A 34 50.12 -42.00 51.43
CA PRO A 34 48.87 -41.62 52.09
C PRO A 34 47.60 -41.82 51.24
N LEU A 35 47.62 -41.38 49.97
CA LEU A 35 46.49 -41.47 49.05
C LEU A 35 46.10 -42.93 48.78
N PHE A 36 47.07 -43.80 48.52
CA PHE A 36 46.83 -45.22 48.26
C PHE A 36 46.30 -45.93 49.51
N LEU A 37 46.80 -45.57 50.71
CA LEU A 37 46.26 -46.07 51.97
C LEU A 37 44.80 -45.68 52.16
N GLU A 38 44.46 -44.44 51.82
CA GLU A 38 43.11 -43.92 51.96
C GLU A 38 42.13 -44.57 50.97
N ILE A 39 42.53 -44.74 49.71
CA ILE A 39 41.75 -45.49 48.71
C ILE A 39 41.44 -46.90 49.23
N LEU A 40 42.45 -47.62 49.73
CA LEU A 40 42.25 -48.96 50.28
C LEU A 40 41.38 -48.97 51.54
N PHE A 41 41.51 -47.94 52.38
CA PHE A 41 40.69 -47.79 53.57
C PHE A 41 39.21 -47.63 53.20
N ASN A 42 38.90 -46.79 52.22
CA ASN A 42 37.52 -46.56 51.76
C ASN A 42 36.94 -47.78 51.04
N LEU A 43 37.71 -48.42 50.14
CA LEU A 43 37.32 -49.68 49.49
C LEU A 43 37.02 -50.80 50.52
N ARG A 44 37.75 -50.82 51.64
CA ARG A 44 37.51 -51.80 52.70
C ARG A 44 36.19 -51.56 53.43
N GLN A 45 35.75 -50.31 53.59
CA GLN A 45 34.45 -50.02 54.21
C GLN A 45 33.29 -50.55 53.35
N GLU A 46 33.48 -50.61 52.04
CA GLU A 46 32.50 -51.09 51.06
C GLU A 46 32.54 -52.61 50.86
N ALA A 47 33.61 -53.29 51.31
CA ALA A 47 33.79 -54.73 51.14
C ALA A 47 32.80 -55.56 51.99
N SER A 48 32.24 -56.62 51.40
CA SER A 48 31.29 -57.52 52.07
C SER A 48 31.92 -58.36 53.20
N ASP A 49 33.23 -58.59 53.16
CA ASP A 49 34.01 -59.29 54.20
C ASP A 49 35.33 -58.52 54.50
N PRO A 50 35.30 -57.52 55.39
CA PRO A 50 36.47 -56.67 55.71
C PRO A 50 37.66 -57.41 56.33
N ALA A 51 37.52 -58.69 56.68
CA ALA A 51 38.53 -59.51 57.36
C ALA A 51 39.34 -60.41 56.41
N LYS A 52 38.83 -60.71 55.21
CA LYS A 52 39.54 -61.51 54.19
C LYS A 52 40.44 -60.71 53.26
N SER A 53 40.23 -59.41 53.20
CA SER A 53 41.03 -58.56 52.34
C SER A 53 42.50 -58.55 52.76
N ILE A 54 43.40 -58.77 51.79
CA ILE A 54 44.85 -58.59 51.97
C ILE A 54 45.23 -57.16 52.39
N PHE A 55 44.27 -56.21 52.39
CA PHE A 55 44.41 -54.83 52.85
C PHE A 55 44.51 -54.66 54.38
N SER A 56 44.72 -55.74 55.15
CA SER A 56 45.19 -55.63 56.56
C SER A 56 46.66 -55.19 56.69
N GLY A 57 47.36 -55.00 55.57
CA GLY A 57 48.76 -54.57 55.52
C GLY A 57 48.95 -53.14 55.97
N THR A 58 49.69 -52.97 57.07
CA THR A 58 50.31 -51.71 57.53
C THR A 58 50.93 -50.96 56.35
N ALA A 59 51.05 -49.62 56.40
CA ALA A 59 51.73 -48.79 55.39
C ALA A 59 52.99 -49.42 54.75
N ARG A 60 53.72 -50.24 55.53
CA ARG A 60 54.84 -51.09 55.12
C ARG A 60 54.58 -52.04 53.93
N ALA A 61 53.39 -52.64 53.81
CA ALA A 61 53.05 -53.58 52.73
C ALA A 61 52.85 -52.84 51.39
N ILE A 62 52.16 -51.70 51.40
CA ILE A 62 52.00 -50.83 50.23
C ILE A 62 53.35 -50.26 49.81
N LEU A 63 54.14 -49.79 50.77
CA LEU A 63 55.50 -49.33 50.49
C LEU A 63 56.38 -50.44 49.89
N ALA A 64 56.20 -51.70 50.29
CA ALA A 64 56.91 -52.83 49.70
C ALA A 64 56.45 -53.09 48.25
N LEU A 65 55.15 -53.01 47.96
CA LEU A 65 54.61 -53.14 46.60
C LEU A 65 55.12 -52.01 45.69
N MET A 66 55.05 -50.76 46.15
CA MET A 66 55.59 -49.60 45.44
C MET A 66 57.11 -49.72 45.22
N HIS A 67 57.86 -50.14 46.24
CA HIS A 67 59.31 -50.35 46.14
C HIS A 67 59.64 -51.42 45.09
N ASN A 68 58.92 -52.54 45.07
CA ASN A 68 59.12 -53.59 44.09
C ASN A 68 58.80 -53.11 42.66
N LEU A 69 57.75 -52.30 42.47
CA LEU A 69 57.41 -51.73 41.18
C LEU A 69 58.50 -50.75 40.69
N LEU A 70 58.99 -49.86 41.57
CA LEU A 70 60.08 -48.94 41.24
C LEU A 70 61.38 -49.69 40.91
N GLN A 71 61.73 -50.72 41.69
CA GLN A 71 62.91 -51.54 41.43
C GLN A 71 62.82 -52.21 40.06
N LYS A 72 61.65 -52.77 39.73
CA LYS A 72 61.39 -53.37 38.42
C LYS A 72 61.58 -52.36 37.29
N TRP A 73 61.09 -51.13 37.43
CA TRP A 73 61.26 -50.10 36.41
C TRP A 73 62.70 -49.63 36.24
N ILE A 74 63.45 -49.53 37.34
CA ILE A 74 64.90 -49.27 37.29
C ILE A 74 65.61 -50.38 36.51
N ASP A 75 65.28 -51.64 36.80
CA ASP A 75 65.83 -52.80 36.12
C ASP A 75 65.43 -52.82 34.62
N ASP A 76 64.21 -52.35 34.29
CA ASP A 76 63.68 -52.22 32.92
C ASP A 76 64.16 -50.94 32.18
N GLY A 77 65.02 -50.12 32.79
CA GLY A 77 65.56 -48.89 32.18
C GLY A 77 64.56 -47.72 32.07
N LYS A 78 63.49 -47.74 32.86
CA LYS A 78 62.41 -46.73 32.91
C LYS A 78 62.51 -45.87 34.17
N SER A 79 63.70 -45.31 34.44
CA SER A 79 63.99 -44.55 35.65
C SER A 79 63.34 -43.16 35.71
N ASP A 80 62.79 -42.71 34.60
CA ASP A 80 62.05 -41.45 34.42
C ASP A 80 60.55 -41.57 34.68
N ARG A 81 60.09 -42.74 35.16
CA ARG A 81 58.67 -42.98 35.46
C ARG A 81 58.30 -42.74 36.92
N VAL A 82 57.09 -42.23 37.11
CA VAL A 82 56.42 -42.09 38.41
C VAL A 82 55.27 -43.09 38.51
N ILE A 83 55.08 -43.66 39.71
CA ILE A 83 53.94 -44.53 39.99
C ILE A 83 52.67 -43.72 39.90
N THR A 84 51.76 -44.12 39.02
CA THR A 84 50.45 -43.49 38.84
C THR A 84 49.34 -44.24 39.58
N LEU A 85 48.13 -43.67 39.62
CA LEU A 85 46.96 -44.44 40.11
C LEU A 85 46.62 -45.60 39.18
N VAL A 86 46.94 -45.51 37.89
CA VAL A 86 46.75 -46.61 36.94
C VAL A 86 47.66 -47.78 37.27
N ASP A 87 48.92 -47.52 37.63
CA ASP A 87 49.84 -48.58 38.08
C ASP A 87 49.38 -49.18 39.41
N PHE A 88 48.86 -48.35 40.31
CA PHE A 88 48.29 -48.81 41.57
C PHE A 88 47.06 -49.69 41.35
N TYR A 89 46.15 -49.29 40.46
CA TYR A 89 45.00 -50.10 40.03
C TYR A 89 45.42 -51.52 39.62
N GLU A 90 46.45 -51.66 38.78
CA GLU A 90 46.93 -52.98 38.33
C GLU A 90 47.45 -53.85 39.48
N LEU A 91 47.99 -53.24 40.55
CA LEU A 91 48.47 -53.96 41.72
C LEU A 91 47.34 -54.49 42.60
N ILE A 92 46.20 -53.79 42.66
CA ILE A 92 45.06 -54.11 43.53
C ILE A 92 43.84 -54.66 42.77
N LYS A 93 44.03 -54.92 41.48
CA LYS A 93 42.96 -55.32 40.56
C LYS A 93 42.18 -56.56 41.01
N PRO A 94 42.80 -57.67 41.47
CA PRO A 94 42.06 -58.84 41.94
C PRO A 94 41.06 -58.50 43.05
N GLU A 95 41.41 -57.56 43.92
CA GLU A 95 40.58 -57.13 45.03
C GLU A 95 39.47 -56.18 44.57
N LEU A 96 39.74 -55.31 43.59
CA LEU A 96 38.71 -54.50 42.97
C LEU A 96 37.61 -55.37 42.31
N GLN A 97 37.98 -56.51 41.69
CA GLN A 97 37.01 -57.44 41.13
C GLN A 97 36.07 -58.04 42.19
N GLU A 98 36.58 -58.24 43.41
CA GLU A 98 35.80 -58.79 44.54
C GLU A 98 34.91 -57.73 45.19
N ILE A 99 35.41 -56.50 45.35
CA ILE A 99 34.70 -55.42 46.09
C ILE A 99 33.75 -54.65 45.17
N LEU A 100 34.22 -54.26 43.98
CA LEU A 100 33.52 -53.38 43.03
C LEU A 100 33.10 -54.13 41.77
N THR A 101 32.39 -55.25 41.93
CA THR A 101 32.05 -56.13 40.81
C THR A 101 31.29 -55.42 39.70
N GLN A 102 30.43 -54.45 40.01
CA GLN A 102 29.65 -53.72 39.01
C GLN A 102 30.52 -52.77 38.19
N ASP A 103 31.29 -51.88 38.84
CA ASP A 103 32.16 -50.93 38.13
C ASP A 103 33.28 -51.63 37.37
N MET A 104 33.80 -52.73 37.92
CA MET A 104 34.79 -53.57 37.23
C MET A 104 34.25 -54.23 35.97
N ARG A 105 32.95 -54.57 35.91
CA ARG A 105 32.33 -55.04 34.64
C ARG A 105 32.24 -53.94 33.60
N VAL A 106 32.14 -52.67 34.02
CA VAL A 106 32.14 -51.53 33.08
C VAL A 106 33.54 -51.37 32.46
N ILE A 107 34.59 -51.47 33.27
CA ILE A 107 35.98 -51.36 32.78
C ILE A 107 36.42 -52.59 31.98
N GLU A 108 36.16 -53.81 32.49
CA GLU A 108 36.73 -55.03 31.91
C GLU A 108 35.82 -55.77 30.94
N GLY A 109 34.51 -55.54 31.00
CA GLY A 109 33.49 -56.29 30.29
C GLY A 109 33.03 -57.56 31.02
N SER A 110 32.11 -58.27 30.38
CA SER A 110 31.55 -59.56 30.82
C SER A 110 31.18 -60.40 29.61
N ASP A 111 30.83 -61.68 29.82
CA ASP A 111 30.44 -62.59 28.72
C ASP A 111 29.20 -62.10 27.93
N THR A 112 28.38 -61.21 28.51
CA THR A 112 27.14 -60.70 27.90
C THR A 112 27.20 -59.23 27.49
N ASN A 113 28.10 -58.44 28.08
CA ASN A 113 28.20 -56.99 27.82
C ASN A 113 29.67 -56.59 27.61
N GLN A 114 29.97 -55.89 26.52
CA GLN A 114 31.29 -55.29 26.27
C GLN A 114 31.64 -54.27 27.36
N GLY A 115 32.89 -54.22 27.82
CA GLY A 115 33.40 -53.14 28.67
C GLY A 115 34.33 -52.20 27.92
N ILE A 116 34.80 -51.15 28.58
CA ILE A 116 35.77 -50.17 28.02
C ILE A 116 36.98 -50.89 27.42
N LYS A 117 37.49 -51.92 28.10
CA LYS A 117 38.62 -52.72 27.62
C LYS A 117 38.33 -53.49 26.34
N ASP A 118 37.09 -53.89 26.09
CA ASP A 118 36.70 -54.58 24.86
C ASP A 118 36.61 -53.59 23.70
N GLU A 119 35.99 -52.43 23.93
CA GLU A 119 35.94 -51.32 22.97
C GLU A 119 37.33 -50.80 22.57
N VAL A 120 38.30 -50.80 23.49
CA VAL A 120 39.71 -50.50 23.15
C VAL A 120 40.33 -51.58 22.25
N LYS A 121 39.98 -52.86 22.42
CA LYS A 121 40.48 -53.93 21.52
C LYS A 121 39.85 -53.84 20.14
N ASP A 122 38.58 -53.48 20.09
CA ASP A 122 37.79 -53.35 18.86
C ASP A 122 38.14 -52.06 18.10
N GLY A 123 38.85 -51.14 18.76
CA GLY A 123 39.40 -49.92 18.17
C GLY A 123 38.45 -48.72 18.22
N THR A 124 37.33 -48.82 18.94
CA THR A 124 36.39 -47.70 19.16
C THR A 124 36.89 -46.72 20.22
N LEU A 125 37.68 -47.19 21.19
CA LEU A 125 38.32 -46.38 22.23
C LEU A 125 39.85 -46.50 22.22
N GLU A 126 40.55 -45.54 22.84
CA GLU A 126 42.00 -45.54 22.98
C GLU A 126 42.49 -46.21 24.28
N GLU A 127 43.73 -46.73 24.30
CA GLU A 127 44.35 -47.23 25.54
C GLU A 127 44.40 -46.16 26.65
N PHE A 128 44.44 -44.88 26.26
CA PHE A 128 44.38 -43.77 27.19
C PHE A 128 43.01 -43.65 27.88
N ASP A 129 41.92 -43.98 27.19
CA ASP A 129 40.56 -43.97 27.75
C ASP A 129 40.42 -45.01 28.86
N LEU A 130 41.00 -46.20 28.65
CA LEU A 130 41.06 -47.22 29.69
C LEU A 130 41.90 -46.77 30.91
N ALA A 131 42.95 -45.96 30.70
CA ALA A 131 43.74 -45.40 31.80
C ALA A 131 42.95 -44.35 32.60
N VAL A 132 42.20 -43.49 31.92
CA VAL A 132 41.30 -42.51 32.53
C VAL A 132 40.22 -43.20 33.36
N ALA A 133 39.57 -44.24 32.81
CA ALA A 133 38.54 -44.99 33.54
C ALA A 133 39.06 -45.63 34.83
N LYS A 134 40.27 -46.19 34.82
CA LYS A 134 40.92 -46.75 36.02
C LYS A 134 41.21 -45.67 37.07
N ALA A 135 41.65 -44.49 36.64
CA ALA A 135 41.90 -43.37 37.53
C ALA A 135 40.58 -42.84 38.15
N VAL A 136 39.52 -42.72 37.35
CA VAL A 136 38.18 -42.32 37.81
C VAL A 136 37.68 -43.27 38.89
N LEU A 137 37.73 -44.59 38.65
CA LEU A 137 37.32 -45.60 39.63
C LEU A 137 37.98 -45.39 40.99
N LEU A 138 39.31 -45.25 41.01
CA LEU A 138 40.03 -45.13 42.27
C LEU A 138 39.79 -43.78 42.97
N LEU A 139 39.72 -42.69 42.20
CA LEU A 139 39.49 -41.34 42.75
C LEU A 139 38.06 -41.16 43.27
N GLN A 140 37.07 -41.87 42.72
CA GLN A 140 35.69 -41.83 43.19
C GLN A 140 35.57 -42.17 44.68
N HIS A 141 36.41 -43.07 45.20
CA HIS A 141 36.43 -43.45 46.62
C HIS A 141 37.21 -42.50 47.53
N VAL A 142 37.84 -41.44 47.01
CA VAL A 142 38.59 -40.45 47.80
C VAL A 142 38.25 -39.01 47.41
N HIS A 143 37.07 -38.80 46.80
CA HIS A 143 36.65 -37.50 46.28
C HIS A 143 36.59 -36.38 47.33
N GLU A 144 36.35 -36.72 48.61
CA GLU A 144 36.40 -35.77 49.73
C GLU A 144 37.80 -35.19 49.99
N ILE A 145 38.86 -35.92 49.64
CA ILE A 145 40.26 -35.55 49.89
C ILE A 145 40.92 -35.01 48.63
N VAL A 146 40.65 -35.67 47.50
CA VAL A 146 41.09 -35.29 46.16
C VAL A 146 39.85 -35.12 45.29
N PRO A 147 39.43 -33.88 44.98
CA PRO A 147 38.26 -33.65 44.13
C PRO A 147 38.40 -34.39 42.80
N LEU A 148 37.35 -35.10 42.39
CA LEU A 148 37.33 -35.84 41.14
C LEU A 148 37.10 -34.85 39.97
N ASN A 149 38.16 -34.18 39.52
CA ASN A 149 38.13 -33.28 38.36
C ASN A 149 39.19 -33.69 37.32
N GLU A 150 39.07 -33.15 36.12
CA GLU A 150 39.89 -33.47 34.95
C GLU A 150 41.38 -33.23 35.21
N GLY A 151 41.70 -32.18 35.98
CA GLY A 151 43.06 -31.86 36.42
C GLY A 151 43.68 -32.94 37.31
N ASN A 152 42.94 -33.43 38.31
CA ASN A 152 43.38 -34.48 39.23
C ASN A 152 43.40 -35.86 38.54
N ILE A 153 42.48 -36.13 37.62
CA ILE A 153 42.52 -37.31 36.77
C ILE A 153 43.76 -37.27 35.86
N ALA A 154 44.10 -36.10 35.30
CA ALA A 154 45.31 -35.93 34.49
C ALA A 154 46.58 -36.25 35.28
N VAL A 155 46.73 -35.70 36.49
CA VAL A 155 47.87 -36.04 37.37
C VAL A 155 47.90 -37.53 37.68
N SER A 156 46.73 -38.18 37.82
CA SER A 156 46.60 -39.60 38.13
C SER A 156 47.05 -40.55 37.03
N VAL A 157 47.15 -40.08 35.78
CA VAL A 157 47.58 -40.87 34.62
C VAL A 157 48.96 -40.46 34.06
N MET A 158 49.52 -39.34 34.55
CA MET A 158 50.85 -38.85 34.15
C MET A 158 51.97 -39.71 34.74
N SER A 159 52.47 -40.67 33.94
CA SER A 159 53.53 -41.60 34.36
C SER A 159 54.95 -41.18 33.99
N ASP A 160 55.13 -40.26 33.04
CA ASP A 160 56.43 -39.85 32.50
C ASP A 160 56.83 -38.47 33.03
N LEU A 161 57.99 -38.39 33.70
CA LEU A 161 58.52 -37.14 34.25
C LEU A 161 58.99 -36.15 33.16
N ASN A 162 59.32 -36.65 31.97
CA ASN A 162 59.68 -35.86 30.79
C ASN A 162 58.53 -35.81 29.75
N GLY A 163 57.33 -36.21 30.16
CA GLY A 163 56.16 -36.38 29.30
C GLY A 163 55.45 -35.07 28.94
N ARG A 164 54.20 -35.21 28.48
CA ARG A 164 53.35 -34.06 28.11
C ARG A 164 53.07 -33.18 29.33
N SER A 165 52.86 -31.88 29.10
CA SER A 165 52.46 -30.95 30.16
C SER A 165 51.13 -31.37 30.80
N TRP A 166 50.91 -30.98 32.06
CA TRP A 166 49.63 -31.18 32.76
C TRP A 166 48.43 -30.66 31.95
N ILE A 167 48.46 -29.43 31.44
CA ILE A 167 47.38 -28.83 30.62
C ILE A 167 47.06 -29.72 29.40
N SER A 168 48.08 -30.13 28.64
CA SER A 168 47.88 -31.03 27.50
C SER A 168 47.32 -32.39 27.89
N THR A 169 47.60 -32.86 29.11
CA THR A 169 47.05 -34.13 29.60
C THR A 169 45.62 -33.95 30.11
N GLN A 170 45.31 -32.83 30.76
CA GLN A 170 43.96 -32.44 31.15
C GLN A 170 43.04 -32.34 29.93
N ASN A 171 43.42 -31.62 28.87
CA ASN A 171 42.61 -31.54 27.66
C ASN A 171 42.34 -32.92 27.05
N ARG A 172 43.31 -33.84 27.12
CA ARG A 172 43.10 -35.22 26.67
C ARG A 172 42.21 -36.03 27.59
N VAL A 173 42.22 -35.73 28.88
CA VAL A 173 41.28 -36.32 29.85
C VAL A 173 39.88 -35.82 29.55
N GLU A 174 39.70 -34.53 29.25
CA GLU A 174 38.41 -33.97 28.80
C GLU A 174 37.92 -34.70 27.54
N GLU A 175 38.73 -34.74 26.47
CA GLU A 175 38.41 -35.50 25.24
C GLU A 175 38.14 -37.00 25.49
N SER A 176 38.80 -37.58 26.48
CA SER A 176 38.65 -38.99 26.86
C SER A 176 37.36 -39.24 27.62
N LEU A 177 36.99 -38.35 28.54
CA LEU A 177 35.73 -38.40 29.28
C LEU A 177 34.54 -38.20 28.33
N ASP A 178 34.69 -37.36 27.31
CA ASP A 178 33.69 -37.20 26.24
C ASP A 178 33.49 -38.52 25.47
N ARG A 179 34.58 -39.18 25.04
CA ARG A 179 34.48 -40.51 24.41
C ARG A 179 33.93 -41.59 25.35
N LEU A 180 34.14 -41.44 26.65
CA LEU A 180 33.68 -42.38 27.69
C LEU A 180 32.29 -42.07 28.21
N GLU A 181 31.56 -41.10 27.65
CA GLU A 181 30.27 -40.65 28.17
C GLU A 181 29.25 -41.79 28.37
N LYS A 182 29.26 -42.78 27.49
CA LYS A 182 28.48 -44.03 27.61
C LYS A 182 28.75 -44.82 28.89
N PHE A 183 29.97 -44.74 29.41
CA PHE A 183 30.47 -45.56 30.52
C PHE A 183 30.65 -44.76 31.81
N ILE A 184 31.02 -43.48 31.70
CA ILE A 184 31.34 -42.59 32.82
C ILE A 184 30.52 -41.32 32.63
N ARG A 185 29.63 -41.05 33.59
CA ARG A 185 28.69 -39.93 33.58
C ARG A 185 29.04 -38.93 34.66
N PRO A 186 28.88 -37.63 34.42
CA PRO A 186 28.93 -36.66 35.49
C PRO A 186 27.79 -36.91 36.49
N THR A 187 28.02 -36.65 37.78
CA THR A 187 26.97 -36.65 38.81
C THR A 187 26.37 -35.25 38.95
N GLU A 188 25.06 -35.18 39.15
CA GLU A 188 24.33 -33.92 39.35
C GLU A 188 24.41 -33.41 40.81
N ASP A 189 24.85 -34.25 41.75
CA ASP A 189 25.01 -33.88 43.15
C ASP A 189 26.25 -32.99 43.38
N GLU A 190 26.06 -31.73 43.77
CA GLU A 190 27.15 -30.80 44.14
C GLU A 190 28.01 -31.29 45.33
N VAL A 191 27.55 -32.32 46.05
CA VAL A 191 28.15 -32.83 47.30
C VAL A 191 28.92 -34.14 47.09
N GLY A 192 28.87 -34.75 45.88
CA GLY A 192 29.46 -36.06 45.58
C GLY A 192 30.69 -36.05 44.66
N ALA A 193 31.15 -37.23 44.28
CA ALA A 193 32.21 -37.40 43.28
C ALA A 193 31.69 -36.99 41.89
N ARG A 194 32.31 -35.99 41.25
CA ARG A 194 31.83 -35.38 39.98
C ARG A 194 31.54 -36.37 38.85
N TYR A 195 32.18 -37.55 38.82
CA TYR A 195 31.94 -38.59 37.83
C TYR A 195 31.61 -39.92 38.52
N ARG A 196 30.74 -40.69 37.89
CA ARG A 196 30.33 -42.05 38.28
C ARG A 196 30.31 -42.97 37.06
N PHE A 197 30.35 -44.29 37.28
CA PHE A 197 30.04 -45.23 36.20
C PHE A 197 28.53 -45.26 35.89
N ALA A 198 28.20 -45.46 34.61
CA ALA A 198 26.84 -45.63 34.14
C ALA A 198 26.27 -46.99 34.58
N THR A 199 24.97 -47.04 34.90
CA THR A 199 24.28 -48.29 35.24
C THR A 199 24.13 -49.18 34.01
N GLN A 200 23.76 -50.45 34.21
CA GLN A 200 23.53 -51.35 33.08
C GLN A 200 22.37 -50.88 32.21
N GLU A 201 21.29 -50.38 32.82
CA GLU A 201 20.11 -49.87 32.12
C GLU A 201 20.46 -48.62 31.29
N GLU A 202 21.20 -47.67 31.87
CA GLU A 202 21.69 -46.48 31.15
C GLU A 202 22.51 -46.88 29.91
N ARG A 203 23.43 -47.84 30.07
CA ARG A 203 24.28 -48.31 28.98
C ARG A 203 23.52 -48.99 27.85
N ILE A 204 22.42 -49.70 28.14
CA ILE A 204 21.56 -50.29 27.10
C ILE A 204 20.88 -49.16 26.31
N ILE A 205 20.31 -48.17 26.99
CA ILE A 205 19.67 -47.02 26.34
C ILE A 205 20.67 -46.28 25.44
N TYR A 206 21.89 -46.01 25.92
CA TYR A 206 22.90 -45.33 25.09
C TYR A 206 23.42 -46.18 23.93
N ASN A 207 23.49 -47.51 24.06
CA ASN A 207 23.78 -48.37 22.91
C ASN A 207 22.70 -48.24 21.82
N ASP A 208 21.43 -48.33 22.21
CA ASP A 208 20.30 -48.20 21.28
C ASP A 208 20.28 -46.79 20.67
N THR A 209 20.62 -45.76 21.46
CA THR A 209 20.79 -44.38 21.00
C THR A 209 21.89 -44.27 19.93
N GLU A 210 23.08 -44.83 20.17
CA GLU A 210 24.19 -44.83 19.20
C GLU A 210 23.81 -45.54 17.89
N GLU A 211 23.05 -46.64 17.97
CA GLU A 211 22.57 -47.37 16.79
C GLU A 211 21.57 -46.52 15.98
N ASN A 212 20.63 -45.87 16.66
CA ASN A 212 19.66 -44.96 16.04
C ASN A 212 20.33 -43.72 15.43
N GLU A 213 21.33 -43.13 16.10
CA GLU A 213 22.09 -41.97 15.60
C GLU A 213 22.87 -42.30 14.32
N ALA A 214 23.40 -43.54 14.20
CA ALA A 214 24.17 -43.96 13.03
C ALA A 214 23.32 -44.11 11.75
N ASN A 215 22.01 -44.38 11.89
CA ASN A 215 21.08 -44.53 10.76
C ASN A 215 19.70 -43.92 11.09
N PRO A 216 19.58 -42.58 11.06
CA PRO A 216 18.37 -41.90 11.47
C PRO A 216 17.20 -42.13 10.51
N ASP A 217 16.02 -42.42 11.07
CA ASP A 217 14.76 -42.44 10.33
C ASP A 217 14.12 -41.05 10.40
N TRP A 218 14.29 -40.27 9.33
CA TRP A 218 13.77 -38.91 9.27
C TRP A 218 12.24 -38.82 9.36
N GLU A 219 11.49 -39.83 8.94
CA GLU A 219 10.03 -39.82 9.08
C GLU A 219 9.65 -39.93 10.56
N ALA A 220 10.31 -40.84 11.29
CA ALA A 220 10.13 -40.99 12.73
C ALA A 220 10.64 -39.78 13.53
N VAL A 221 11.72 -39.12 13.06
CA VAL A 221 12.21 -37.86 13.65
C VAL A 221 11.14 -36.78 13.58
N LEU A 222 10.52 -36.56 12.41
CA LEU A 222 9.51 -35.52 12.24
C LEU A 222 8.23 -35.81 13.05
N GLN A 223 7.80 -37.07 13.08
CA GLN A 223 6.67 -37.47 13.90
C GLN A 223 6.94 -37.20 15.40
N ALA A 224 8.13 -37.54 15.89
CA ALA A 224 8.49 -37.24 17.28
C ALA A 224 8.54 -35.73 17.56
N VAL A 225 8.98 -34.91 16.59
CA VAL A 225 8.96 -33.45 16.72
C VAL A 225 7.53 -32.94 16.86
N ASP A 226 6.59 -33.39 16.02
CA ASP A 226 5.17 -33.02 16.12
C ASP A 226 4.60 -33.40 17.50
N GLU A 227 4.75 -34.68 17.90
CA GLU A 227 4.16 -35.23 19.11
C GLU A 227 4.72 -34.65 20.43
N HIS A 228 5.97 -34.18 20.44
CA HIS A 228 6.66 -33.85 21.70
C HIS A 228 7.21 -32.43 21.79
N LEU A 229 7.52 -31.79 20.66
CA LEU A 229 8.19 -30.49 20.66
C LEU A 229 7.34 -29.39 20.02
N TRP A 230 6.57 -29.70 18.98
CA TRP A 230 5.98 -28.69 18.11
C TRP A 230 5.02 -27.75 18.83
N GLY A 231 4.15 -28.26 19.70
CA GLY A 231 3.26 -27.41 20.51
C GLY A 231 3.99 -26.37 21.36
N ARG A 232 5.18 -26.66 21.88
CA ARG A 232 6.00 -25.66 22.61
C ARG A 232 6.80 -24.76 21.66
N ILE A 233 7.19 -25.28 20.50
CA ILE A 233 7.86 -24.49 19.46
C ILE A 233 6.92 -23.40 18.94
N THR A 234 5.65 -23.70 18.68
CA THR A 234 4.67 -22.72 18.20
C THR A 234 4.40 -21.62 19.23
N GLU A 235 4.38 -21.94 20.53
CA GLU A 235 4.34 -20.97 21.62
C GLU A 235 5.56 -20.02 21.59
N ASP A 236 6.78 -20.58 21.42
CA ASP A 236 8.02 -19.81 21.37
C ASP A 236 8.14 -18.94 20.11
N LEU A 237 7.52 -19.33 18.99
CA LEU A 237 7.53 -18.58 17.72
C LEU A 237 6.67 -17.31 17.77
N SER A 238 5.78 -17.16 18.75
CA SER A 238 4.89 -15.99 18.91
C SER A 238 4.12 -15.66 17.63
N LEU A 239 3.42 -16.67 17.08
CA LEU A 239 2.56 -16.49 15.91
C LEU A 239 1.48 -15.43 16.17
N PRO A 240 1.14 -14.58 15.19
CA PRO A 240 0.07 -13.60 15.34
C PRO A 240 -1.28 -14.27 15.68
N GLU A 241 -1.94 -13.81 16.74
CA GLU A 241 -3.29 -14.26 17.10
C GLU A 241 -4.36 -13.68 16.16
N SER A 242 -4.08 -12.54 15.54
CA SER A 242 -4.94 -11.87 14.56
C SER A 242 -4.15 -11.31 13.38
N ALA A 243 -4.85 -11.07 12.27
CA ALA A 243 -4.33 -10.38 11.09
C ALA A 243 -5.32 -9.31 10.59
N PRO A 244 -4.82 -8.15 10.14
CA PRO A 244 -5.66 -7.11 9.55
C PRO A 244 -6.07 -7.50 8.12
N TYR A 245 -7.34 -7.28 7.77
CA TYR A 245 -7.88 -7.60 6.45
C TYR A 245 -8.36 -6.35 5.68
N GLY A 246 -8.12 -6.33 4.36
CA GLY A 246 -8.62 -5.31 3.44
C GLY A 246 -8.12 -3.88 3.74
N GLU A 247 -8.85 -2.88 3.23
CA GLU A 247 -8.54 -1.46 3.41
C GLU A 247 -8.97 -0.91 4.78
N SER A 248 -9.92 -1.56 5.45
CA SER A 248 -10.40 -1.14 6.78
C SER A 248 -9.35 -1.38 7.87
N GLY A 249 -8.49 -2.38 7.69
CA GLY A 249 -7.48 -2.78 8.68
C GLY A 249 -8.09 -3.41 9.93
N GLU A 250 -9.32 -3.93 9.85
CA GLU A 250 -9.94 -4.68 10.94
C GLU A 250 -9.21 -5.99 11.20
N GLU A 251 -9.00 -6.32 12.48
CA GLU A 251 -8.27 -7.50 12.93
C GLU A 251 -9.19 -8.71 13.05
N TYR A 252 -8.77 -9.84 12.45
CA TYR A 252 -9.48 -11.10 12.47
C TYR A 252 -8.61 -12.21 13.08
N PRO A 253 -9.17 -13.12 13.91
CA PRO A 253 -8.41 -14.24 14.47
C PRO A 253 -7.77 -15.11 13.38
N VAL A 254 -6.62 -15.73 13.63
CA VAL A 254 -5.95 -16.62 12.66
C VAL A 254 -5.89 -18.04 13.21
N ALA A 255 -6.29 -19.01 12.38
CA ALA A 255 -6.10 -20.43 12.62
C ALA A 255 -4.89 -20.95 11.82
N TYR A 256 -4.10 -21.85 12.40
CA TYR A 256 -2.86 -22.34 11.79
C TYR A 256 -2.83 -23.86 11.66
N THR A 257 -2.46 -24.32 10.48
CA THR A 257 -2.04 -25.70 10.22
C THR A 257 -0.56 -25.71 9.83
N PHE A 258 0.15 -26.77 10.19
CA PHE A 258 1.60 -26.83 9.99
C PHE A 258 2.01 -28.05 9.18
N SER A 259 3.02 -27.86 8.34
CA SER A 259 3.79 -28.96 7.75
C SER A 259 5.27 -28.66 7.81
N LEU A 260 6.09 -29.70 7.86
CA LEU A 260 7.54 -29.62 7.86
C LEU A 260 8.12 -30.52 6.78
N ASP A 261 8.79 -29.94 5.78
CA ASP A 261 9.41 -30.64 4.65
C ASP A 261 8.45 -31.64 3.95
N GLY A 262 7.19 -31.24 3.81
CA GLY A 262 6.14 -32.02 3.16
C GLY A 262 5.45 -33.07 4.03
N THR A 263 5.79 -33.15 5.32
CA THR A 263 5.05 -33.93 6.32
C THR A 263 4.07 -33.03 7.05
N ASP A 264 2.77 -33.32 6.94
CA ASP A 264 1.72 -32.60 7.66
C ASP A 264 1.73 -32.97 9.14
N PHE A 265 1.60 -31.98 10.01
CA PHE A 265 1.55 -32.15 11.45
C PHE A 265 0.11 -32.21 11.94
N GLU A 266 -0.16 -33.04 12.94
CA GLU A 266 -1.47 -33.13 13.60
C GLU A 266 -1.72 -31.95 14.54
N THR A 267 -0.66 -31.30 15.02
CA THR A 267 -0.77 -30.10 15.86
C THR A 267 -1.33 -28.92 15.04
N THR A 268 -2.48 -28.38 15.44
CA THR A 268 -3.09 -27.17 14.86
C THR A 268 -3.35 -26.09 15.92
N ILE A 269 -3.53 -24.84 15.50
CA ILE A 269 -4.04 -23.74 16.33
C ILE A 269 -5.41 -23.37 15.79
N GLU A 270 -6.46 -23.70 16.53
CA GLU A 270 -7.84 -23.42 16.15
C GLU A 270 -8.29 -22.03 16.64
N ALA A 271 -9.00 -21.29 15.80
CA ALA A 271 -9.62 -20.01 16.16
C ALA A 271 -11.05 -19.94 15.61
N GLU A 272 -12.04 -19.75 16.49
CA GLU A 272 -13.45 -19.70 16.09
C GLU A 272 -13.71 -18.50 15.16
N GLY A 273 -14.16 -18.79 13.93
CA GLY A 273 -14.36 -17.78 12.89
C GLY A 273 -13.06 -17.07 12.46
N GLY A 274 -11.92 -17.72 12.66
CA GLY A 274 -10.61 -17.24 12.24
C GLY A 274 -10.35 -17.51 10.75
N VAL A 275 -9.40 -16.77 10.19
CA VAL A 275 -8.88 -17.00 8.84
C VAL A 275 -7.82 -18.10 8.86
N ASP A 276 -7.92 -19.07 7.97
CA ASP A 276 -6.98 -20.19 7.91
C ASP A 276 -5.66 -19.78 7.26
N THR A 277 -4.56 -20.22 7.86
CA THR A 277 -3.21 -20.05 7.32
C THR A 277 -2.42 -21.35 7.44
N SER A 278 -2.16 -21.98 6.30
CA SER A 278 -1.27 -23.14 6.20
C SER A 278 0.19 -22.71 6.18
N VAL A 279 0.99 -23.18 7.13
CA VAL A 279 2.42 -22.86 7.25
C VAL A 279 3.27 -24.08 6.94
N ALA A 280 4.03 -24.02 5.84
CA ALA A 280 4.95 -25.07 5.43
C ALA A 280 6.40 -24.66 5.69
N VAL A 281 7.03 -25.26 6.69
CA VAL A 281 8.43 -25.02 7.04
C VAL A 281 9.32 -25.90 6.18
N GLN A 282 10.36 -25.31 5.58
CA GLN A 282 11.22 -25.98 4.60
C GLN A 282 12.70 -25.88 4.97
N GLY A 283 13.43 -26.96 4.76
CA GLY A 283 14.89 -27.04 4.82
C GLY A 283 15.47 -27.92 5.94
N VAL A 284 14.67 -28.39 6.89
CA VAL A 284 15.16 -29.18 8.03
C VAL A 284 15.72 -30.53 7.57
N ARG A 285 14.97 -31.24 6.73
CA ARG A 285 15.27 -32.57 6.23
C ARG A 285 16.36 -32.53 5.15
N PRO A 286 17.41 -33.36 5.23
CA PRO A 286 18.55 -33.31 4.30
C PRO A 286 18.24 -33.78 2.87
N ASP A 287 17.23 -34.64 2.68
CA ASP A 287 16.85 -35.26 1.41
C ASP A 287 15.57 -34.67 0.79
N HIS A 288 14.98 -33.63 1.40
CA HIS A 288 13.79 -32.97 0.87
C HIS A 288 14.14 -31.91 -0.18
N THR A 289 13.52 -31.98 -1.36
CA THR A 289 13.57 -30.91 -2.34
C THR A 289 12.39 -29.97 -2.12
N THR A 290 12.70 -28.70 -1.83
CA THR A 290 11.69 -27.64 -1.67
C THR A 290 10.78 -27.57 -2.90
N ASN A 291 9.48 -27.82 -2.70
CA ASN A 291 8.47 -27.66 -3.73
C ASN A 291 7.44 -26.64 -3.24
N GLN A 292 7.22 -25.58 -4.03
CA GLN A 292 6.29 -24.50 -3.73
C GLN A 292 5.16 -24.53 -4.76
N SER A 293 4.32 -25.56 -4.68
CA SER A 293 3.26 -25.80 -5.66
C SER A 293 1.92 -25.20 -5.30
N ASP A 294 1.69 -24.94 -4.01
CA ASP A 294 0.43 -24.37 -3.52
C ASP A 294 0.57 -22.86 -3.33
N GLY A 295 -0.28 -22.11 -4.01
CA GLY A 295 -0.25 -20.65 -3.96
C GLY A 295 -0.79 -20.06 -2.66
N GLU A 296 -1.56 -20.82 -1.89
CA GLU A 296 -2.25 -20.36 -0.67
C GLU A 296 -1.44 -20.66 0.60
N THR A 297 -0.41 -21.51 0.49
CA THR A 297 0.46 -21.89 1.62
C THR A 297 1.55 -20.84 1.88
N LEU A 298 1.77 -20.54 3.16
CA LEU A 298 2.92 -19.77 3.64
C LEU A 298 4.15 -20.67 3.76
N TYR A 299 5.10 -20.50 2.83
CA TYR A 299 6.38 -21.20 2.88
C TYR A 299 7.36 -20.45 3.77
N TRP A 300 7.83 -21.14 4.82
CA TRP A 300 8.82 -20.66 5.76
C TRP A 300 10.14 -21.43 5.55
N THR A 301 11.03 -20.86 4.74
CA THR A 301 12.31 -21.48 4.40
C THR A 301 13.36 -21.13 5.46
N ILE A 302 13.91 -22.15 6.10
CA ILE A 302 14.98 -22.01 7.10
C ILE A 302 16.30 -21.68 6.39
N ASP A 303 17.13 -20.85 7.03
CA ASP A 303 18.47 -20.55 6.53
C ASP A 303 19.37 -21.80 6.60
N THR A 304 20.19 -21.97 5.57
CA THR A 304 21.18 -23.05 5.47
C THR A 304 22.35 -22.88 6.45
N GLU A 305 22.57 -21.67 7.00
CA GLU A 305 23.64 -21.43 7.96
C GLU A 305 23.37 -22.15 9.31
N GLY A 306 24.24 -23.11 9.67
CA GLY A 306 24.12 -23.88 10.91
C GLY A 306 23.08 -25.01 10.88
N ILE A 307 22.47 -25.30 9.73
CA ILE A 307 21.42 -26.32 9.63
C ILE A 307 21.90 -27.74 9.94
N ASP A 308 23.16 -28.05 9.63
CA ASP A 308 23.76 -29.36 9.96
C ASP A 308 23.90 -29.55 11.47
N ASP A 309 24.15 -28.48 12.22
CA ASP A 309 24.18 -28.52 13.68
C ASP A 309 22.78 -28.77 14.26
N LEU A 310 21.74 -28.11 13.73
CA LEU A 310 20.34 -28.39 14.08
C LEU A 310 19.96 -29.85 13.77
N ARG A 311 20.31 -30.36 12.59
CA ARG A 311 20.05 -31.75 12.19
C ARG A 311 20.72 -32.75 13.13
N ASN A 312 21.96 -32.51 13.51
CA ASN A 312 22.66 -33.36 14.48
C ASN A 312 21.94 -33.38 15.82
N HIS A 313 21.51 -32.23 16.34
CA HIS A 313 20.78 -32.17 17.61
C HIS A 313 19.40 -32.84 17.52
N LEU A 314 18.70 -32.71 16.39
CA LEU A 314 17.43 -33.40 16.14
C LEU A 314 17.61 -34.93 16.17
N VAL A 315 18.62 -35.43 15.46
CA VAL A 315 18.96 -36.87 15.43
C VAL A 315 19.35 -37.37 16.81
N GLN A 316 20.23 -36.67 17.52
CA GLN A 316 20.68 -37.03 18.87
C GLN A 316 19.54 -37.04 19.90
N TRP A 317 18.62 -36.08 19.82
CA TRP A 317 17.45 -36.04 20.69
C TRP A 317 16.47 -37.16 20.35
N TRP A 318 16.13 -37.33 19.07
CA TRP A 318 15.20 -38.36 18.63
C TRP A 318 15.72 -39.76 18.94
N ALA A 319 17.00 -40.04 18.68
CA ALA A 319 17.60 -41.33 18.94
C ALA A 319 17.50 -41.74 20.42
N LEU A 320 17.74 -40.79 21.33
CA LEU A 320 17.59 -41.01 22.77
C LEU A 320 16.11 -41.18 23.15
N ARG A 321 15.22 -40.38 22.57
CA ARG A 321 13.76 -40.46 22.80
C ARG A 321 13.21 -41.84 22.40
N ASP A 322 13.61 -42.31 21.23
CA ASP A 322 13.21 -43.60 20.67
C ASP A 322 13.74 -44.76 21.51
N ALA A 323 15.03 -44.74 21.89
CA ALA A 323 15.63 -45.74 22.76
C ALA A 323 14.92 -45.85 24.11
N VAL A 324 14.52 -44.72 24.69
CA VAL A 324 13.78 -44.66 25.95
C VAL A 324 12.33 -45.14 25.82
N SER A 325 11.70 -45.02 24.64
CA SER A 325 10.30 -45.41 24.43
C SER A 325 10.01 -46.89 24.75
N THR A 326 11.04 -47.73 24.67
CA THR A 326 10.96 -49.18 24.88
C THR A 326 11.41 -49.64 26.27
N GLN A 327 11.85 -48.73 27.14
CA GLN A 327 12.51 -49.04 28.42
C GLN A 327 11.99 -48.20 29.59
N ASN A 328 12.32 -48.59 30.83
CA ASN A 328 12.09 -47.73 32.00
C ASN A 328 13.23 -46.72 32.10
N THR A 329 12.91 -45.43 31.97
CA THR A 329 13.89 -44.33 31.96
C THR A 329 14.53 -44.10 33.33
N PRO A 330 15.85 -44.18 33.47
CA PRO A 330 16.57 -43.68 34.64
C PRO A 330 16.46 -42.14 34.74
N PRO A 331 16.40 -41.55 35.95
CA PRO A 331 16.25 -40.09 36.12
C PRO A 331 17.33 -39.25 35.41
N ALA A 332 18.58 -39.74 35.38
CA ALA A 332 19.68 -39.06 34.70
C ALA A 332 19.49 -39.00 33.17
N VAL A 333 18.86 -40.03 32.59
CA VAL A 333 18.52 -40.09 31.16
C VAL A 333 17.33 -39.19 30.85
N GLU A 334 16.33 -39.13 31.74
CA GLU A 334 15.18 -38.23 31.62
C GLU A 334 15.62 -36.77 31.62
N HIS A 335 16.52 -36.39 32.54
CA HIS A 335 17.07 -35.04 32.58
C HIS A 335 17.84 -34.67 31.30
N GLU A 336 18.66 -35.60 30.78
CA GLU A 336 19.35 -35.37 29.52
C GLU A 336 18.39 -35.26 28.33
N LEU A 337 17.35 -36.10 28.28
CA LEU A 337 16.33 -36.05 27.24
C LEU A 337 15.65 -34.67 27.21
N ASP A 338 15.31 -34.12 28.38
CA ASP A 338 14.76 -32.76 28.52
C ASP A 338 15.76 -31.69 28.07
N GLN A 339 17.04 -31.80 28.44
CA GLN A 339 18.08 -30.86 28.00
C GLN A 339 18.27 -30.87 26.48
N ARG A 340 18.30 -32.07 25.86
CA ARG A 340 18.40 -32.24 24.41
C ARG A 340 17.15 -31.68 23.71
N ALA A 341 15.96 -31.90 24.28
CA ALA A 341 14.70 -31.34 23.79
C ALA A 341 14.71 -29.79 23.81
N ASP A 342 15.17 -29.19 24.91
CA ASP A 342 15.33 -27.74 25.04
C ASP A 342 16.36 -27.18 24.03
N ALA A 343 17.44 -27.90 23.78
CA ALA A 343 18.44 -27.52 22.79
C ALA A 343 17.87 -27.54 21.37
N VAL A 344 17.14 -28.60 21.00
CA VAL A 344 16.43 -28.70 19.71
C VAL A 344 15.42 -27.57 19.57
N ARG A 345 14.55 -27.34 20.57
CA ARG A 345 13.55 -26.26 20.55
C ARG A 345 14.19 -24.91 20.28
N ARG A 346 15.21 -24.53 21.07
CA ARG A 346 15.91 -23.25 20.90
C ARG A 346 16.56 -23.10 19.53
N LYS A 347 17.21 -24.16 19.02
CA LYS A 347 17.89 -24.12 17.72
C LYS A 347 16.90 -24.05 16.57
N LEU A 348 15.82 -24.84 16.61
CA LEU A 348 14.79 -24.84 15.58
C LEU A 348 14.03 -23.51 15.53
N VAL A 349 13.62 -22.97 16.69
CA VAL A 349 13.01 -21.64 16.79
C VAL A 349 13.95 -20.57 16.24
N SER A 350 15.23 -20.60 16.60
CA SER A 350 16.23 -19.64 16.09
C SER A 350 16.39 -19.74 14.58
N ALA A 351 16.48 -20.96 14.03
CA ALA A 351 16.68 -21.20 12.60
C ALA A 351 15.45 -20.77 11.78
N MET A 352 14.25 -20.99 12.33
CA MET A 352 13.01 -20.48 11.76
C MET A 352 12.98 -18.95 11.80
N GLN A 353 13.27 -18.31 12.95
CA GLN A 353 13.27 -16.85 13.06
C GLN A 353 14.28 -16.14 12.15
N SER A 354 15.39 -16.79 11.78
CA SER A 354 16.34 -16.28 10.78
C SER A 354 15.97 -16.59 9.33
N GLY A 355 14.92 -17.37 9.11
CA GLY A 355 14.48 -17.80 7.78
C GLY A 355 13.78 -16.72 6.97
N SER A 356 13.38 -17.09 5.75
CA SER A 356 12.66 -16.25 4.80
C SER A 356 11.25 -16.77 4.56
N TYR A 357 10.32 -15.85 4.26
CA TYR A 357 8.92 -16.16 4.01
C TYR A 357 8.55 -15.93 2.54
N THR A 358 7.82 -16.87 1.96
CA THR A 358 7.29 -16.80 0.59
C THR A 358 5.83 -17.24 0.56
N VAL A 359 5.00 -16.53 -0.20
CA VAL A 359 3.59 -16.89 -0.45
C VAL A 359 3.33 -16.65 -1.94
N LYS A 360 2.95 -17.69 -2.69
CA LYS A 360 2.74 -17.59 -4.15
C LYS A 360 3.96 -16.95 -4.86
N ASP A 361 3.74 -15.90 -5.66
CA ASP A 361 4.77 -15.15 -6.38
C ASP A 361 5.43 -14.06 -5.52
N ARG A 362 5.05 -13.93 -4.24
CA ARG A 362 5.56 -12.89 -3.31
C ARG A 362 6.69 -13.48 -2.47
N THR A 363 7.92 -13.08 -2.77
CA THR A 363 9.16 -13.50 -2.11
C THR A 363 9.72 -12.43 -1.18
N ASP A 364 10.72 -12.79 -0.37
CA ASP A 364 11.47 -11.89 0.53
C ASP A 364 10.60 -11.09 1.50
N ILE A 365 9.53 -11.70 2.01
CA ILE A 365 8.63 -11.02 2.95
C ILE A 365 9.34 -10.85 4.29
N SER A 366 9.60 -9.61 4.70
CA SER A 366 10.25 -9.32 5.97
C SER A 366 9.26 -9.41 7.14
N GLY A 367 9.40 -10.45 7.97
CA GLY A 367 8.72 -10.60 9.24
C GLY A 367 7.43 -11.43 9.21
N LEU A 368 7.24 -12.23 10.26
CA LEU A 368 6.17 -13.22 10.39
C LEU A 368 4.76 -12.62 10.28
N SER A 369 4.48 -11.50 10.97
CA SER A 369 3.14 -10.86 10.91
C SER A 369 2.77 -10.40 9.51
N ARG A 370 3.75 -9.92 8.73
CA ARG A 370 3.53 -9.50 7.34
C ARG A 370 3.34 -10.71 6.42
N ALA A 371 4.05 -11.80 6.70
CA ALA A 371 3.91 -13.06 5.98
C ALA A 371 2.53 -13.67 6.18
N VAL A 372 2.04 -13.72 7.42
CA VAL A 372 0.67 -14.18 7.75
C VAL A 372 -0.38 -13.31 7.08
N ARG A 373 -0.30 -11.97 7.19
CA ARG A 373 -1.20 -11.08 6.46
C ARG A 373 -1.19 -11.36 4.96
N THR A 374 -0.01 -11.55 4.38
CA THR A 374 0.13 -11.83 2.94
C THR A 374 -0.50 -13.16 2.55
N ALA A 375 -0.40 -14.18 3.41
CA ALA A 375 -1.07 -15.46 3.21
C ALA A 375 -2.59 -15.29 3.27
N VAL A 376 -3.11 -14.61 4.30
CA VAL A 376 -4.55 -14.30 4.43
C VAL A 376 -5.09 -13.55 3.21
N ASP A 377 -4.40 -12.50 2.74
CA ASP A 377 -4.79 -11.72 1.56
C ASP A 377 -4.77 -12.55 0.25
N VAL A 378 -4.01 -13.65 0.20
CA VAL A 378 -3.93 -14.55 -0.96
C VAL A 378 -5.01 -15.64 -0.88
N THR A 379 -5.21 -16.23 0.29
CA THR A 379 -6.23 -17.25 0.56
C THR A 379 -7.64 -16.68 0.45
N TYR A 380 -7.83 -15.45 0.92
CA TYR A 380 -9.11 -14.74 0.90
C TYR A 380 -8.98 -13.47 0.05
N PRO A 381 -9.35 -13.51 -1.24
CA PRO A 381 -9.28 -12.36 -2.13
C PRO A 381 -10.41 -11.37 -1.86
N ASP A 382 -10.43 -10.23 -2.57
CA ASP A 382 -11.45 -9.18 -2.41
C ASP A 382 -12.89 -9.67 -2.62
N ASP A 383 -13.13 -10.85 -3.20
CA ASP A 383 -14.45 -11.48 -3.28
C ASP A 383 -14.86 -12.26 -2.02
N PHE A 384 -14.11 -12.14 -0.94
CA PHE A 384 -14.41 -12.65 0.38
C PHE A 384 -14.23 -11.58 1.46
N HIS A 385 -14.89 -11.76 2.60
CA HIS A 385 -14.61 -10.98 3.80
C HIS A 385 -14.63 -11.91 5.03
N PRO A 386 -13.63 -11.87 5.93
CA PRO A 386 -13.57 -12.74 7.11
C PRO A 386 -14.82 -12.73 8.00
N MET A 387 -15.53 -11.60 8.07
CA MET A 387 -16.86 -11.49 8.71
C MET A 387 -17.87 -12.56 8.24
N MET A 388 -17.71 -13.11 7.03
CA MET A 388 -18.54 -14.20 6.51
C MET A 388 -18.41 -15.49 7.32
N LEU A 389 -17.22 -15.79 7.87
CA LEU A 389 -16.99 -16.95 8.75
C LEU A 389 -17.67 -16.79 10.11
N GLN A 390 -17.96 -15.56 10.51
CA GLN A 390 -18.63 -15.23 11.77
C GLN A 390 -20.16 -15.21 11.66
N VAL A 391 -20.73 -15.55 10.49
CA VAL A 391 -22.17 -15.60 10.30
C VAL A 391 -22.72 -16.92 10.86
N SER A 392 -23.36 -16.84 12.02
CA SER A 392 -24.06 -17.97 12.64
C SER A 392 -25.55 -17.98 12.27
N GLU A 393 -26.23 -19.09 12.58
CA GLU A 393 -27.69 -19.19 12.45
C GLU A 393 -28.42 -18.09 13.25
N ASP A 394 -27.90 -17.71 14.42
CA ASP A 394 -28.46 -16.62 15.23
C ASP A 394 -28.44 -15.27 14.49
N ARG A 395 -27.38 -15.01 13.70
CA ARG A 395 -27.30 -13.81 12.86
C ARG A 395 -28.26 -13.90 11.66
N LEU A 396 -28.44 -15.08 11.07
CA LEU A 396 -29.45 -15.26 10.01
C LEU A 396 -30.87 -15.01 10.53
N GLN A 397 -31.15 -15.39 11.78
CA GLN A 397 -32.44 -15.13 12.42
C GLN A 397 -32.73 -13.63 12.53
N GLU A 398 -31.71 -12.78 12.75
CA GLU A 398 -31.87 -11.32 12.73
C GLU A 398 -32.48 -10.83 11.41
N LEU A 399 -32.05 -11.39 10.27
CA LEU A 399 -32.55 -11.03 8.95
C LEU A 399 -34.02 -11.41 8.72
N THR A 400 -34.49 -12.50 9.34
CA THR A 400 -35.89 -12.94 9.23
C THR A 400 -36.88 -11.95 9.84
N THR A 401 -36.43 -11.10 10.76
CA THR A 401 -37.27 -10.12 11.46
C THR A 401 -37.38 -8.78 10.73
N LEU A 402 -36.58 -8.57 9.68
CA LEU A 402 -36.52 -7.33 8.92
C LEU A 402 -37.66 -7.27 7.89
N SER A 403 -38.34 -6.13 7.84
CA SER A 403 -39.26 -5.77 6.78
C SER A 403 -38.52 -5.18 5.56
N THR A 404 -39.23 -4.99 4.45
CA THR A 404 -38.66 -4.48 3.18
C THR A 404 -38.05 -3.08 3.30
N GLU A 405 -38.47 -2.26 4.26
CA GLU A 405 -37.99 -0.90 4.48
C GLU A 405 -36.87 -0.80 5.54
N ASP A 406 -36.59 -1.88 6.28
CA ASP A 406 -35.62 -1.86 7.37
C ASP A 406 -34.17 -1.89 6.86
N THR A 407 -33.30 -1.10 7.50
CA THR A 407 -31.87 -1.07 7.23
C THR A 407 -31.18 -2.36 7.65
N LEU A 408 -30.21 -2.80 6.85
CA LEU A 408 -29.44 -4.02 7.16
C LEU A 408 -28.52 -3.82 8.38
N PRO A 409 -28.36 -4.86 9.23
CA PRO A 409 -27.36 -4.90 10.30
C PRO A 409 -25.96 -4.59 9.78
N ALA A 410 -25.08 -4.09 10.65
CA ALA A 410 -23.71 -3.71 10.27
C ALA A 410 -22.94 -4.88 9.63
N TRP A 411 -23.00 -6.07 10.24
CA TRP A 411 -22.32 -7.26 9.71
C TRP A 411 -22.83 -7.65 8.31
N ALA A 412 -24.13 -7.50 8.06
CA ALA A 412 -24.74 -7.83 6.77
C ALA A 412 -24.30 -6.85 5.68
N ARG A 413 -24.11 -5.56 6.02
CA ARG A 413 -23.49 -4.58 5.11
C ARG A 413 -22.02 -4.90 4.85
N THR A 414 -21.26 -5.30 5.87
CA THR A 414 -19.85 -5.69 5.73
C THR A 414 -19.65 -6.85 4.75
N ILE A 415 -20.50 -7.88 4.81
CA ILE A 415 -20.45 -9.01 3.86
C ILE A 415 -21.21 -8.75 2.54
N GLN A 416 -21.63 -7.50 2.31
CA GLN A 416 -22.30 -7.05 1.08
C GLN A 416 -23.63 -7.78 0.77
N VAL A 417 -24.46 -8.03 1.80
CA VAL A 417 -25.84 -8.48 1.57
C VAL A 417 -26.56 -7.41 0.75
N PRO A 418 -27.18 -7.76 -0.41
CA PRO A 418 -27.89 -6.80 -1.25
C PRO A 418 -28.96 -6.03 -0.45
N SER A 419 -28.96 -4.71 -0.59
CA SER A 419 -29.97 -3.82 0.01
C SER A 419 -30.82 -3.13 -1.06
N THR A 420 -32.00 -2.63 -0.68
CA THR A 420 -32.88 -1.83 -1.53
C THR A 420 -32.58 -0.33 -1.48
N ASN A 421 -31.67 0.11 -0.61
CA ASN A 421 -31.37 1.52 -0.37
C ASN A 421 -30.00 1.89 -0.97
N PRO A 422 -29.95 2.67 -2.06
CA PRO A 422 -28.71 2.96 -2.79
C PRO A 422 -27.67 3.71 -1.94
N SER A 423 -28.09 4.46 -0.92
CA SER A 423 -27.20 5.21 -0.03
C SER A 423 -26.46 4.35 1.00
N ALA A 424 -26.88 3.10 1.21
CA ALA A 424 -26.27 2.19 2.19
C ALA A 424 -25.08 1.38 1.63
N ASP A 425 -24.81 1.50 0.33
CA ASP A 425 -24.04 0.57 -0.48
C ASP A 425 -22.79 1.22 -1.13
N GLN A 426 -22.16 2.18 -0.47
CA GLN A 426 -20.91 2.80 -0.95
C GLN A 426 -19.71 1.86 -0.73
N GLY A 427 -19.26 1.17 -1.79
CA GLY A 427 -18.06 0.32 -1.79
C GLY A 427 -17.93 -0.60 -3.02
N GLN A 428 -16.76 -1.21 -3.25
CA GLN A 428 -16.59 -2.25 -4.28
C GLN A 428 -17.42 -3.50 -3.94
N LYS A 429 -18.42 -3.82 -4.75
CA LYS A 429 -19.38 -4.93 -4.55
C LYS A 429 -18.89 -6.28 -5.08
N SER A 430 -17.62 -6.63 -4.84
CA SER A 430 -16.97 -7.85 -5.36
C SER A 430 -17.65 -9.14 -4.90
N ILE A 431 -17.94 -9.27 -3.60
CA ILE A 431 -18.56 -10.46 -2.99
C ILE A 431 -19.98 -10.65 -3.55
N GLN A 432 -20.78 -9.59 -3.46
CA GLN A 432 -22.15 -9.58 -3.97
C GLN A 432 -22.19 -9.97 -5.45
N SER A 433 -21.36 -9.34 -6.29
CA SER A 433 -21.32 -9.57 -7.73
C SER A 433 -20.88 -10.99 -8.07
N ASN A 434 -19.90 -11.55 -7.36
CA ASN A 434 -19.44 -12.92 -7.59
C ASN A 434 -20.48 -13.97 -7.18
N VAL A 435 -21.10 -13.82 -6.01
CA VAL A 435 -22.20 -14.71 -5.59
C VAL A 435 -23.37 -14.63 -6.58
N MET A 436 -23.71 -13.45 -7.08
CA MET A 436 -24.73 -13.28 -8.14
C MET A 436 -24.33 -14.00 -9.44
N ALA A 437 -23.09 -13.83 -9.89
CA ALA A 437 -22.62 -14.42 -11.13
C ALA A 437 -22.59 -15.96 -11.07
N LEU A 438 -22.10 -16.53 -9.97
CA LEU A 438 -22.06 -17.98 -9.75
C LEU A 438 -23.46 -18.56 -9.61
N THR A 439 -24.33 -17.92 -8.83
CA THR A 439 -25.73 -18.34 -8.67
C THR A 439 -26.50 -18.21 -9.98
N GLY A 440 -26.41 -17.05 -10.63
CA GLY A 440 -27.10 -16.75 -11.89
C GLY A 440 -26.67 -17.68 -13.03
N ARG A 441 -25.37 -18.01 -13.14
CA ARG A 441 -24.87 -18.97 -14.14
C ARG A 441 -25.49 -20.35 -13.94
N GLN A 442 -25.65 -20.81 -12.69
CA GLN A 442 -26.27 -22.09 -12.38
C GLN A 442 -27.78 -22.11 -12.68
N LEU A 443 -28.46 -20.97 -12.51
CA LEU A 443 -29.91 -20.84 -12.72
C LEU A 443 -30.31 -20.49 -14.17
N LYS A 444 -29.36 -20.04 -15.00
CA LYS A 444 -29.60 -19.67 -16.38
C LYS A 444 -30.22 -20.84 -17.17
N ASP A 445 -31.28 -20.55 -17.93
CA ASP A 445 -32.04 -21.50 -18.74
C ASP A 445 -32.74 -22.63 -17.95
N ARG A 446 -32.84 -22.52 -16.62
CA ARG A 446 -33.56 -23.47 -15.75
C ARG A 446 -34.86 -22.86 -15.24
N ALA A 447 -35.91 -22.95 -16.06
CA ALA A 447 -37.24 -22.40 -15.75
C ALA A 447 -37.83 -22.92 -14.42
N ASP A 448 -37.50 -24.15 -14.03
CA ASP A 448 -37.96 -24.79 -12.79
C ASP A 448 -37.07 -24.46 -11.57
N GLY A 449 -36.04 -23.64 -11.73
CA GLY A 449 -35.07 -23.29 -10.68
C GLY A 449 -34.14 -24.43 -10.30
N LEU A 450 -33.32 -24.24 -9.26
CA LEU A 450 -32.38 -25.24 -8.73
C LEU A 450 -32.52 -25.37 -7.22
N ASN A 451 -32.33 -26.58 -6.68
CA ASN A 451 -32.31 -26.80 -5.23
C ASN A 451 -31.22 -25.94 -4.55
N MET A 452 -31.54 -25.35 -3.41
CA MET A 452 -30.66 -24.42 -2.71
C MET A 452 -29.34 -25.06 -2.28
N ASN A 453 -29.34 -26.32 -1.83
CA ASN A 453 -28.09 -27.02 -1.51
C ASN A 453 -27.20 -27.19 -2.74
N THR A 454 -27.80 -27.51 -3.89
CA THR A 454 -27.05 -27.61 -5.15
C THR A 454 -26.48 -26.27 -5.59
N VAL A 455 -27.19 -25.16 -5.35
CA VAL A 455 -26.67 -23.80 -5.61
C VAL A 455 -25.43 -23.53 -4.76
N LEU A 456 -25.52 -23.80 -3.44
CA LEU A 456 -24.41 -23.61 -2.49
C LEU A 456 -23.21 -24.52 -2.82
N ASP A 457 -23.46 -25.79 -3.14
CA ASP A 457 -22.42 -26.73 -3.56
C ASP A 457 -21.76 -26.30 -4.88
N GLY A 458 -22.52 -25.71 -5.81
CA GLY A 458 -21.97 -25.16 -7.04
C GLY A 458 -21.10 -23.91 -6.82
N ILE A 459 -21.43 -23.06 -5.84
CA ILE A 459 -20.61 -21.90 -5.47
C ILE A 459 -19.30 -22.37 -4.83
N THR A 460 -19.40 -23.26 -3.84
CA THR A 460 -18.23 -23.80 -3.10
C THR A 460 -17.33 -24.65 -3.98
N SER A 461 -17.87 -25.35 -4.99
CA SER A 461 -17.06 -26.09 -5.96
C SER A 461 -16.23 -25.18 -6.87
N GLU A 462 -16.70 -23.98 -7.20
CA GLU A 462 -15.95 -23.01 -8.02
C GLU A 462 -14.98 -22.19 -7.15
N LYS A 463 -15.36 -21.94 -5.89
CA LYS A 463 -14.62 -21.14 -4.91
C LYS A 463 -14.64 -21.85 -3.54
N PRO A 464 -13.65 -22.73 -3.27
CA PRO A 464 -13.61 -23.57 -2.07
C PRO A 464 -13.64 -22.80 -0.74
N PHE A 465 -13.04 -21.61 -0.69
CA PHE A 465 -13.01 -20.77 0.51
C PHE A 465 -14.40 -20.31 1.02
N TYR A 466 -15.47 -20.50 0.26
CA TYR A 466 -16.84 -20.25 0.75
C TYR A 466 -17.46 -21.43 1.53
N ASP A 467 -16.80 -22.59 1.62
CA ASP A 467 -17.42 -23.79 2.20
C ASP A 467 -17.81 -23.59 3.67
N GLU A 468 -16.94 -22.94 4.45
CA GLU A 468 -17.21 -22.59 5.83
C GLU A 468 -18.14 -21.37 5.99
N ALA A 469 -18.25 -20.56 4.93
CA ALA A 469 -19.09 -19.35 4.87
C ALA A 469 -20.50 -19.60 4.29
N ARG A 470 -20.96 -20.85 4.22
CA ARG A 470 -22.32 -21.21 3.74
C ARG A 470 -23.45 -20.40 4.40
N PRO A 471 -23.43 -20.09 5.72
CA PRO A 471 -24.42 -19.18 6.31
C PRO A 471 -24.40 -17.77 5.69
N ALA A 472 -23.22 -17.19 5.47
CA ALA A 472 -23.10 -15.88 4.83
C ALA A 472 -23.61 -15.90 3.38
N LEU A 473 -23.35 -16.97 2.62
CA LEU A 473 -23.93 -17.15 1.29
C LEU A 473 -25.46 -17.12 1.30
N ARG A 474 -26.09 -17.76 2.29
CA ARG A 474 -27.55 -17.72 2.45
C ARG A 474 -28.06 -16.31 2.71
N ALA A 475 -27.37 -15.53 3.54
CA ALA A 475 -27.71 -14.12 3.78
C ALA A 475 -27.65 -13.28 2.49
N ILE A 476 -26.62 -13.46 1.67
CA ILE A 476 -26.45 -12.75 0.39
C ILE A 476 -27.55 -13.16 -0.60
N ILE A 477 -27.82 -14.47 -0.74
CA ILE A 477 -28.90 -14.98 -1.60
C ILE A 477 -30.27 -14.48 -1.13
N TRP A 478 -30.50 -14.43 0.18
CA TRP A 478 -31.70 -13.81 0.76
C TRP A 478 -31.84 -12.34 0.38
N GLY A 479 -30.75 -11.57 0.41
CA GLY A 479 -30.76 -10.17 -0.06
C GLY A 479 -31.16 -10.06 -1.53
N PHE A 480 -30.68 -10.96 -2.39
CA PHE A 480 -31.10 -11.02 -3.79
C PHE A 480 -32.58 -11.42 -3.96
N CYS A 481 -33.11 -12.30 -3.10
CA CYS A 481 -34.53 -12.61 -3.05
C CYS A 481 -35.36 -11.39 -2.62
N ARG A 482 -34.88 -10.63 -1.62
CA ARG A 482 -35.51 -9.39 -1.15
C ARG A 482 -35.51 -8.30 -2.22
N ASN A 483 -34.44 -8.21 -3.02
CA ASN A 483 -34.32 -7.28 -4.16
C ASN A 483 -35.05 -7.76 -5.44
N GLY A 484 -35.77 -8.90 -5.38
CA GLY A 484 -36.51 -9.42 -6.53
C GLY A 484 -35.65 -9.91 -7.69
N ARG A 485 -34.39 -10.29 -7.44
CA ARG A 485 -33.50 -10.91 -8.44
C ARG A 485 -33.68 -12.42 -8.50
N PHE A 486 -33.85 -13.04 -7.34
CA PHE A 486 -34.22 -14.45 -7.21
C PHE A 486 -35.58 -14.62 -6.56
N VAL A 487 -36.22 -15.76 -6.79
CA VAL A 487 -37.47 -16.13 -6.13
C VAL A 487 -37.32 -17.55 -5.58
N PRO A 488 -37.48 -17.75 -4.26
CA PRO A 488 -37.56 -19.09 -3.71
C PRO A 488 -38.93 -19.68 -4.02
N VAL A 489 -38.94 -20.93 -4.46
CA VAL A 489 -40.14 -21.72 -4.73
C VAL A 489 -39.99 -23.10 -4.11
N ASP A 490 -41.09 -23.80 -3.85
CA ASP A 490 -41.05 -25.19 -3.41
C ASP A 490 -40.85 -26.17 -4.60
N GLU A 491 -40.91 -27.47 -4.32
CA GLU A 491 -40.79 -28.52 -5.34
C GLU A 491 -41.92 -28.52 -6.36
N ASP A 492 -43.10 -28.02 -5.98
CA ASP A 492 -44.29 -27.92 -6.83
C ASP A 492 -44.29 -26.61 -7.67
N GLY A 493 -43.38 -25.69 -7.36
CA GLY A 493 -43.17 -24.43 -8.06
C GLY A 493 -43.94 -23.24 -7.48
N ASP A 494 -44.58 -23.40 -6.33
CA ASP A 494 -45.27 -22.35 -5.60
C ASP A 494 -44.26 -21.42 -4.90
N THR A 495 -44.55 -20.12 -4.88
CA THR A 495 -43.64 -19.11 -4.32
C THR A 495 -43.56 -19.20 -2.80
N LEU A 496 -42.34 -19.29 -2.28
CA LEU A 496 -42.04 -19.31 -0.85
C LEU A 496 -41.70 -17.90 -0.33
N PRO A 497 -41.82 -17.64 0.98
CA PRO A 497 -41.29 -16.42 1.57
C PRO A 497 -39.76 -16.34 1.39
N THR A 498 -39.22 -15.13 1.27
CA THR A 498 -37.78 -14.92 1.06
C THR A 498 -36.94 -15.54 2.18
N SER A 499 -37.45 -15.60 3.42
CA SER A 499 -36.80 -16.24 4.57
C SER A 499 -36.56 -17.74 4.40
N ALA A 500 -37.21 -18.42 3.47
CA ALA A 500 -37.03 -19.85 3.22
C ALA A 500 -35.59 -20.23 2.78
N VAL A 501 -34.81 -19.27 2.26
CA VAL A 501 -33.40 -19.49 1.88
C VAL A 501 -32.42 -19.32 3.05
N LEU A 502 -32.89 -18.82 4.20
CA LEU A 502 -32.08 -18.64 5.41
C LEU A 502 -32.11 -19.90 6.29
N ASP A 503 -33.28 -20.52 6.42
CA ASP A 503 -33.51 -21.67 7.31
C ASP A 503 -32.89 -22.96 6.75
N GLN A 504 -31.98 -23.56 7.52
CA GLN A 504 -31.27 -24.78 7.17
C GLN A 504 -32.22 -25.98 6.96
N GLU A 505 -33.32 -26.07 7.71
CA GLU A 505 -34.26 -27.20 7.63
C GLU A 505 -35.05 -27.20 6.31
N THR A 506 -35.27 -26.01 5.72
CA THR A 506 -36.05 -25.85 4.48
C THR A 506 -35.22 -25.83 3.21
N LEU A 507 -33.88 -25.78 3.29
CA LEU A 507 -33.00 -25.74 2.11
C LEU A 507 -33.20 -26.96 1.20
N ALA A 508 -33.45 -28.13 1.79
CA ALA A 508 -33.63 -29.37 1.04
C ALA A 508 -34.87 -29.36 0.12
N THR A 509 -35.90 -28.58 0.47
CA THR A 509 -37.16 -28.48 -0.29
C THR A 509 -37.31 -27.13 -1.02
N THR A 510 -36.37 -26.20 -0.84
CA THR A 510 -36.39 -24.87 -1.46
C THR A 510 -35.61 -24.88 -2.76
N ARG A 511 -36.24 -24.41 -3.85
CA ARG A 511 -35.61 -24.17 -5.14
C ARG A 511 -35.52 -22.67 -5.41
N LEU A 512 -34.42 -22.23 -6.00
CA LEU A 512 -34.18 -20.84 -6.37
C LEU A 512 -34.43 -20.65 -7.87
N LYS A 513 -35.27 -19.68 -8.25
CA LYS A 513 -35.53 -19.27 -9.64
C LYS A 513 -34.94 -17.89 -9.91
N LEU A 514 -34.42 -17.70 -11.12
CA LEU A 514 -33.96 -16.40 -11.62
C LEU A 514 -35.11 -15.70 -12.35
N LEU A 515 -35.43 -14.46 -11.96
CA LEU A 515 -36.45 -13.67 -12.67
C LEU A 515 -35.87 -13.07 -13.96
N PRO A 516 -36.58 -13.14 -15.10
CA PRO A 516 -36.13 -12.53 -16.34
C PRO A 516 -36.23 -11.00 -16.24
N ARG A 517 -35.09 -10.32 -16.43
CA ARG A 517 -35.05 -8.91 -16.85
C ARG A 517 -34.56 -8.83 -18.29
N GLU A 518 -34.98 -7.79 -18.99
CA GLU A 518 -34.45 -7.44 -20.30
C GLU A 518 -32.94 -7.28 -20.19
N SER A 519 -32.20 -7.93 -21.09
CA SER A 519 -30.76 -8.06 -20.91
C SER A 519 -30.11 -6.70 -21.19
N ILE A 520 -29.26 -6.22 -20.27
CA ILE A 520 -28.51 -4.96 -20.43
C ILE A 520 -27.75 -4.94 -21.77
N GLY A 521 -27.25 -6.10 -22.21
CA GLY A 521 -26.61 -6.22 -23.52
C GLY A 521 -27.54 -5.91 -24.69
N THR A 522 -28.83 -6.24 -24.60
CA THR A 522 -29.83 -5.90 -25.62
C THR A 522 -30.16 -4.41 -25.59
N LEU A 523 -30.32 -3.80 -24.41
CA LEU A 523 -30.59 -2.38 -24.28
C LEU A 523 -29.43 -1.52 -24.82
N LEU A 524 -28.19 -1.91 -24.55
CA LEU A 524 -27.00 -1.22 -25.08
C LEU A 524 -26.86 -1.39 -26.60
N GLU A 525 -27.26 -2.54 -27.14
CA GLU A 525 -27.28 -2.77 -28.60
C GLU A 525 -28.37 -1.93 -29.29
N GLU A 526 -29.59 -1.91 -28.76
CA GLU A 526 -30.70 -1.12 -29.28
C GLU A 526 -30.44 0.39 -29.16
N GLY A 527 -29.76 0.80 -28.09
CA GLY A 527 -29.32 2.17 -27.86
C GLY A 527 -28.13 2.63 -28.68
N GLY A 528 -27.48 1.73 -29.44
CA GLY A 528 -26.33 2.07 -30.29
C GLY A 528 -24.97 2.16 -29.57
N PHE A 529 -24.90 1.79 -28.29
CA PHE A 529 -23.68 1.87 -27.48
C PHE A 529 -22.84 0.58 -27.53
N LYS A 530 -23.38 -0.51 -28.08
CA LYS A 530 -22.72 -1.82 -28.14
C LYS A 530 -22.99 -2.50 -29.47
N GLU A 531 -21.96 -3.04 -30.10
CA GLU A 531 -22.14 -3.95 -31.24
C GLU A 531 -22.45 -5.39 -30.80
N THR A 532 -23.03 -6.19 -31.70
CA THR A 532 -23.37 -7.60 -31.42
C THR A 532 -22.13 -8.45 -31.08
N THR A 533 -20.94 -8.03 -31.55
CA THR A 533 -19.65 -8.68 -31.28
C THR A 533 -18.97 -8.20 -29.99
N GLU A 534 -19.43 -7.09 -29.41
CA GLU A 534 -18.83 -6.46 -28.24
C GLU A 534 -19.41 -7.00 -26.93
N THR A 535 -18.68 -6.82 -25.84
CA THR A 535 -19.15 -7.24 -24.52
C THR A 535 -20.05 -6.18 -23.89
N VAL A 536 -20.77 -6.54 -22.82
CA VAL A 536 -21.58 -5.56 -22.05
C VAL A 536 -20.70 -4.51 -21.39
N ALA A 537 -19.48 -4.86 -20.99
CA ALA A 537 -18.52 -3.92 -20.40
C ALA A 537 -18.10 -2.86 -21.43
N ASP A 538 -17.82 -3.27 -22.66
CA ASP A 538 -17.50 -2.35 -23.76
C ASP A 538 -18.66 -1.37 -24.01
N GLY A 539 -19.90 -1.89 -24.03
CA GLY A 539 -21.10 -1.06 -24.18
C GLY A 539 -21.31 -0.04 -23.05
N LEU A 540 -21.02 -0.42 -21.80
CA LEU A 540 -21.08 0.50 -20.66
C LEU A 540 -19.96 1.56 -20.72
N ILE A 541 -18.79 1.20 -21.24
CA ILE A 541 -17.69 2.16 -21.48
C ILE A 541 -18.13 3.18 -22.54
N HIS A 542 -18.67 2.74 -23.67
CA HIS A 542 -19.15 3.65 -24.72
C HIS A 542 -20.26 4.60 -24.22
N LEU A 543 -21.22 4.10 -23.44
CA LEU A 543 -22.28 4.93 -22.84
C LEU A 543 -21.71 5.97 -21.87
N ARG A 544 -20.72 5.57 -21.05
CA ARG A 544 -20.03 6.48 -20.15
C ARG A 544 -19.25 7.55 -20.92
N ASP A 545 -18.49 7.14 -21.93
CA ASP A 545 -17.68 8.04 -22.75
C ASP A 545 -18.56 9.05 -23.49
N ALA A 546 -19.70 8.61 -24.01
CA ALA A 546 -20.71 9.48 -24.62
C ALA A 546 -21.22 10.56 -23.65
N ASN A 547 -21.57 10.19 -22.42
CA ASN A 547 -22.00 11.16 -21.40
C ASN A 547 -20.85 12.09 -20.94
N GLN A 548 -19.62 11.60 -20.86
CA GLN A 548 -18.46 12.44 -20.54
C GLN A 548 -18.16 13.44 -21.67
N GLN A 549 -18.31 13.02 -22.92
CA GLN A 549 -18.17 13.89 -24.07
C GLN A 549 -19.27 14.95 -24.10
N LEU A 550 -20.54 14.56 -23.92
CA LEU A 550 -21.69 15.46 -23.76
C LEU A 550 -21.43 16.52 -22.69
N ARG A 551 -21.03 16.10 -21.48
CA ARG A 551 -20.71 17.01 -20.38
C ARG A 551 -19.64 18.03 -20.77
N SER A 552 -18.59 17.56 -21.44
CA SER A 552 -17.47 18.42 -21.87
C SER A 552 -17.94 19.42 -22.92
N SER A 553 -18.76 19.00 -23.88
CA SER A 553 -19.30 19.86 -24.93
C SER A 553 -20.29 20.90 -24.37
N LEU A 554 -21.18 20.49 -23.45
CA LEU A 554 -22.10 21.40 -22.75
C LEU A 554 -21.36 22.47 -21.95
N THR A 555 -20.31 22.05 -21.21
CA THR A 555 -19.48 22.98 -20.44
C THR A 555 -18.76 23.96 -21.38
N GLY A 556 -18.21 23.47 -22.49
CA GLY A 556 -17.53 24.31 -23.48
C GLY A 556 -18.48 25.35 -24.08
N LEU A 557 -19.69 24.95 -24.49
CA LEU A 557 -20.68 25.89 -25.00
C LEU A 557 -21.12 26.89 -23.93
N GLN A 558 -21.31 26.47 -22.68
CA GLN A 558 -21.66 27.37 -21.59
C GLN A 558 -20.56 28.43 -21.36
N GLU A 559 -19.28 28.03 -21.38
CA GLU A 559 -18.14 28.94 -21.26
C GLU A 559 -18.09 29.93 -22.43
N ASP A 560 -18.35 29.47 -23.66
CA ASP A 560 -18.39 30.32 -24.86
C ASP A 560 -19.54 31.35 -24.78
N VAL A 561 -20.74 30.93 -24.37
CA VAL A 561 -21.91 31.82 -24.21
C VAL A 561 -21.67 32.84 -23.09
N GLN A 562 -21.11 32.40 -21.96
CA GLN A 562 -20.76 33.27 -20.84
C GLN A 562 -19.72 34.32 -21.25
N LEU A 563 -18.71 33.93 -22.03
CA LEU A 563 -17.70 34.85 -22.53
C LEU A 563 -18.36 35.96 -23.36
N VAL A 564 -19.21 35.60 -24.33
CA VAL A 564 -19.95 36.57 -25.15
C VAL A 564 -20.81 37.48 -24.29
N ALA A 565 -21.55 36.93 -23.31
CA ALA A 565 -22.39 37.73 -22.43
C ALA A 565 -21.59 38.73 -21.59
N ASP A 566 -20.39 38.36 -21.12
CA ASP A 566 -19.56 39.20 -20.26
C ASP A 566 -18.73 40.24 -21.03
N THR A 567 -18.32 39.93 -22.26
CA THR A 567 -17.36 40.79 -23.00
C THR A 567 -17.98 41.52 -24.18
N ASP A 568 -18.91 40.90 -24.90
CA ASP A 568 -19.31 41.33 -26.24
C ASP A 568 -20.71 41.96 -26.28
N VAL A 569 -21.46 41.85 -25.18
CA VAL A 569 -22.84 42.35 -25.05
C VAL A 569 -22.89 43.53 -24.08
N ARG A 570 -23.63 44.59 -24.45
CA ARG A 570 -23.78 45.81 -23.63
C ARG A 570 -25.20 46.03 -23.13
N SER A 571 -26.21 45.45 -23.77
CA SER A 571 -27.62 45.62 -23.42
C SER A 571 -28.13 44.52 -22.49
N ASP A 572 -28.85 44.93 -21.44
CA ASP A 572 -29.44 43.99 -20.47
C ASP A 572 -30.40 42.99 -21.16
N SER A 573 -31.16 43.43 -22.16
CA SER A 573 -32.13 42.57 -22.85
C SER A 573 -31.50 41.41 -23.63
N VAL A 574 -30.32 41.60 -24.22
CA VAL A 574 -29.60 40.50 -24.87
C VAL A 574 -28.86 39.66 -23.83
N ALA A 575 -28.31 40.29 -22.79
CA ALA A 575 -27.67 39.58 -21.69
C ALA A 575 -28.64 38.60 -20.98
N GLU A 576 -29.89 39.00 -20.73
CA GLU A 576 -30.92 38.14 -20.14
C GLU A 576 -31.24 36.91 -21.02
N LEU A 577 -31.24 37.06 -22.35
CA LEU A 577 -31.42 35.91 -23.27
C LEU A 577 -30.25 34.94 -23.20
N LEU A 578 -29.01 35.45 -23.11
CA LEU A 578 -27.82 34.62 -22.96
C LEU A 578 -27.79 33.93 -21.60
N GLU A 579 -28.17 34.64 -20.52
CA GLU A 579 -28.26 34.09 -19.16
C GLU A 579 -29.27 32.93 -19.12
N ALA A 580 -30.42 33.04 -19.79
CA ALA A 580 -31.39 31.95 -19.89
C ALA A 580 -30.81 30.69 -20.56
N LEU A 581 -29.95 30.84 -21.58
CA LEU A 581 -29.26 29.70 -22.19
C LEU A 581 -28.19 29.12 -21.25
N ILE A 582 -27.46 29.97 -20.54
CA ILE A 582 -26.43 29.54 -19.55
C ILE A 582 -27.07 28.72 -18.43
N GLU A 583 -28.25 29.13 -17.94
CA GLU A 583 -29.02 28.38 -16.94
C GLU A 583 -29.49 27.02 -17.48
N GLU A 584 -30.06 26.96 -18.69
CA GLU A 584 -30.47 25.68 -19.30
C GLU A 584 -29.26 24.74 -19.49
N LEU A 585 -28.11 25.26 -19.96
CA LEU A 585 -26.88 24.46 -20.10
C LEU A 585 -26.39 23.94 -18.75
N ALA A 586 -26.50 24.72 -17.67
CA ALA A 586 -26.16 24.28 -16.32
C ALA A 586 -27.05 23.10 -15.87
N ASP A 587 -28.37 23.23 -16.04
CA ASP A 587 -29.34 22.19 -15.69
C ASP A 587 -29.07 20.87 -16.47
N ARG A 588 -28.66 20.98 -17.74
CA ARG A 588 -28.27 19.80 -18.55
C ARG A 588 -26.94 19.19 -18.13
N ILE A 589 -25.97 20.00 -17.69
CA ILE A 589 -24.71 19.50 -17.12
C ILE A 589 -25.01 18.69 -15.86
N ASP A 590 -25.85 19.21 -14.95
CA ASP A 590 -26.25 18.50 -13.73
C ASP A 590 -26.98 17.19 -14.05
N SER A 591 -27.93 17.21 -15.01
CA SER A 591 -28.59 16.00 -15.48
C SER A 591 -27.62 14.98 -16.11
N THR A 592 -26.54 15.45 -16.74
CA THR A 592 -25.48 14.57 -17.26
C THR A 592 -24.66 13.94 -16.14
N ASP A 593 -24.38 14.69 -15.08
CA ASP A 593 -23.67 14.17 -13.91
C ASP A 593 -24.51 13.12 -13.16
N ASP A 594 -25.83 13.32 -13.04
CA ASP A 594 -26.77 12.32 -12.52
C ASP A 594 -26.75 11.03 -13.35
N ARG A 595 -26.79 11.14 -14.68
CA ARG A 595 -26.70 9.98 -15.59
C ARG A 595 -25.38 9.24 -15.43
N LEU A 596 -24.25 9.95 -15.30
CA LEU A 596 -22.94 9.34 -15.07
C LEU A 596 -22.87 8.58 -13.74
N GLU A 597 -23.56 9.03 -12.70
CA GLU A 597 -23.68 8.31 -11.43
C GLU A 597 -24.48 7.00 -11.58
N ILE A 598 -25.58 7.03 -12.34
CA ILE A 598 -26.39 5.85 -12.64
C ILE A 598 -25.60 4.82 -13.48
N VAL A 599 -24.83 5.27 -14.47
CA VAL A 599 -23.96 4.38 -15.28
C VAL A 599 -22.89 3.71 -14.41
N ARG A 600 -22.28 4.45 -13.47
CA ARG A 600 -21.28 3.90 -12.54
C ARG A 600 -21.86 2.86 -11.58
N SER A 601 -23.08 3.12 -11.09
CA SER A 601 -23.76 2.23 -10.14
C SER A 601 -24.43 1.02 -10.81
N GLN A 602 -24.50 0.99 -12.14
CA GLN A 602 -25.19 -0.05 -12.93
C GLN A 602 -26.63 -0.29 -12.42
N GLY A 603 -27.31 0.80 -12.07
CA GLY A 603 -28.64 0.80 -11.47
C GLY A 603 -29.74 0.27 -12.39
N ASP A 604 -30.94 0.15 -11.84
CA ASP A 604 -32.11 -0.39 -12.54
C ASP A 604 -32.64 0.54 -13.66
N ASP A 605 -32.20 1.81 -13.67
CA ASP A 605 -32.63 2.86 -14.61
C ASP A 605 -31.74 2.99 -15.87
N LEU A 606 -30.82 2.05 -16.11
CA LEU A 606 -29.88 2.13 -17.22
C LEU A 606 -30.55 2.25 -18.60
N GLY A 607 -31.74 1.65 -18.78
CA GLY A 607 -32.52 1.81 -20.00
C GLY A 607 -32.97 3.25 -20.25
N ALA A 608 -33.39 3.96 -19.21
CA ALA A 608 -33.76 5.36 -19.30
C ALA A 608 -32.55 6.25 -19.59
N VAL A 609 -31.40 5.94 -18.99
CA VAL A 609 -30.14 6.68 -19.23
C VAL A 609 -29.70 6.57 -20.70
N ILE A 610 -29.81 5.39 -21.30
CA ILE A 610 -29.48 5.17 -22.72
C ILE A 610 -30.33 6.08 -23.62
N GLU A 611 -31.65 6.09 -23.42
CA GLU A 611 -32.57 6.91 -24.19
C GLU A 611 -32.31 8.42 -23.99
N GLN A 612 -32.14 8.84 -22.74
CA GLN A 612 -31.84 10.24 -22.40
C GLN A 612 -30.49 10.69 -22.96
N THR A 613 -29.48 9.83 -23.02
CA THR A 613 -28.17 10.15 -23.59
C THR A 613 -28.31 10.50 -25.07
N ASN A 614 -29.04 9.69 -25.84
CA ASN A 614 -29.26 9.95 -27.26
C ASN A 614 -30.10 11.21 -27.51
N GLN A 615 -31.17 11.40 -26.73
CA GLN A 615 -31.99 12.63 -26.81
C GLN A 615 -31.18 13.89 -26.52
N GLU A 616 -30.28 13.83 -25.53
CA GLU A 616 -29.43 14.97 -25.19
C GLU A 616 -28.38 15.27 -26.26
N GLN A 617 -27.84 14.25 -26.95
CA GLN A 617 -26.93 14.46 -28.07
C GLN A 617 -27.64 15.20 -29.21
N GLU A 618 -28.85 14.77 -29.57
CA GLU A 618 -29.65 15.43 -30.60
C GLU A 618 -29.99 16.87 -30.21
N TRP A 619 -30.38 17.11 -28.95
CA TRP A 619 -30.64 18.44 -28.44
C TRP A 619 -29.40 19.34 -28.50
N PHE A 620 -28.25 18.85 -28.02
CA PHE A 620 -27.01 19.62 -28.03
C PHE A 620 -26.55 19.99 -29.44
N GLU A 621 -26.65 19.06 -30.39
CA GLU A 621 -26.33 19.33 -31.81
C GLU A 621 -27.22 20.43 -32.39
N GLU A 622 -28.50 20.44 -32.05
CA GLU A 622 -29.41 21.51 -32.46
C GLU A 622 -29.02 22.86 -31.84
N VAL A 623 -28.81 22.88 -30.51
CA VAL A 623 -28.48 24.11 -29.77
C VAL A 623 -27.17 24.71 -30.24
N GLN A 624 -26.16 23.88 -30.48
CA GLN A 624 -24.88 24.32 -31.02
C GLN A 624 -25.03 24.91 -32.43
N ASP A 625 -25.80 24.28 -33.32
CA ASP A 625 -26.04 24.81 -34.67
C ASP A 625 -26.81 26.14 -34.65
N VAL A 626 -27.76 26.30 -33.72
CA VAL A 626 -28.47 27.56 -33.53
C VAL A 626 -27.53 28.63 -32.97
N TRP A 627 -26.76 28.32 -31.94
CA TRP A 627 -25.76 29.24 -31.39
C TRP A 627 -24.81 29.78 -32.47
N ASP A 628 -24.11 28.88 -33.17
CA ASP A 628 -23.10 29.22 -34.18
C ASP A 628 -23.68 30.06 -35.34
N ARG A 629 -24.96 29.87 -35.68
CA ARG A 629 -25.61 30.60 -36.78
C ARG A 629 -26.25 31.90 -36.35
N ARG A 630 -26.61 32.05 -35.07
CA ARG A 630 -27.45 33.16 -34.59
C ARG A 630 -26.71 34.16 -33.73
N LEU A 631 -25.47 33.88 -33.32
CA LEU A 631 -24.62 34.81 -32.58
C LEU A 631 -24.52 36.19 -33.24
N VAL A 632 -24.21 36.26 -34.55
CA VAL A 632 -24.23 37.52 -35.34
C VAL A 632 -25.56 38.29 -35.20
N SER A 633 -26.69 37.58 -35.15
CA SER A 633 -28.00 38.22 -35.03
C SER A 633 -28.24 38.78 -33.63
N LEU A 634 -27.79 38.09 -32.58
CA LEU A 634 -27.85 38.56 -31.20
C LEU A 634 -26.96 39.79 -30.99
N GLN A 635 -25.74 39.78 -31.52
CA GLN A 635 -24.84 40.95 -31.48
C GLN A 635 -25.39 42.13 -32.28
N ARG A 636 -26.09 41.87 -33.39
CA ARG A 636 -26.80 42.93 -34.13
C ARG A 636 -27.94 43.53 -33.29
N PHE A 637 -28.70 42.70 -32.58
CA PHE A 637 -29.72 43.20 -31.65
C PHE A 637 -29.09 44.05 -30.54
N ASP A 638 -27.97 43.61 -29.98
CA ASP A 638 -27.24 44.36 -28.97
C ASP A 638 -26.79 45.73 -29.49
N ALA A 639 -26.14 45.75 -30.65
CA ALA A 639 -25.69 46.97 -31.34
C ALA A 639 -26.86 47.95 -31.59
N GLN A 640 -28.01 47.44 -32.05
CA GLN A 640 -29.21 48.26 -32.26
C GLN A 640 -29.73 48.89 -30.96
N LEU A 641 -29.71 48.14 -29.86
CA LEU A 641 -30.17 48.62 -28.56
C LEU A 641 -29.21 49.66 -27.96
N THR A 642 -27.90 49.46 -28.11
CA THR A 642 -26.86 50.39 -27.62
C THR A 642 -26.84 51.69 -28.44
N MET A 643 -26.96 51.60 -29.77
CA MET A 643 -27.01 52.79 -30.64
C MET A 643 -28.31 53.57 -30.47
N GLY A 644 -29.41 52.87 -30.18
CA GLY A 644 -30.73 53.47 -29.97
C GLY A 644 -31.00 54.01 -28.57
N ASP A 645 -29.95 54.26 -27.78
CA ASP A 645 -30.06 54.87 -26.46
C ASP A 645 -30.56 56.32 -26.56
N ASP A 646 -31.50 56.71 -25.69
CA ASP A 646 -32.15 58.01 -25.72
C ASP A 646 -31.24 59.17 -25.26
N ARG A 647 -30.01 58.86 -24.82
CA ARG A 647 -28.96 59.85 -24.54
C ARG A 647 -28.53 60.64 -25.79
N PHE A 648 -28.70 60.06 -26.97
CA PHE A 648 -28.21 60.65 -28.22
C PHE A 648 -29.24 61.58 -28.86
N GLU A 649 -28.83 62.82 -29.17
CA GLU A 649 -29.73 63.85 -29.72
C GLU A 649 -30.15 63.60 -31.18
N TRP A 650 -29.45 62.69 -31.87
CA TRP A 650 -29.74 62.31 -33.25
C TRP A 650 -30.80 61.20 -33.36
N ILE A 651 -31.23 60.61 -32.25
CA ILE A 651 -32.32 59.64 -32.19
C ILE A 651 -33.67 60.37 -32.26
N ASP A 652 -34.45 60.11 -33.30
CA ASP A 652 -35.79 60.64 -33.49
C ASP A 652 -36.88 59.74 -32.87
N GLU A 653 -38.13 60.23 -32.87
CA GLU A 653 -39.26 59.51 -32.27
C GLU A 653 -39.52 58.14 -32.94
N GLU A 654 -39.21 58.00 -34.24
CA GLU A 654 -39.43 56.76 -35.00
C GLU A 654 -38.35 55.71 -34.63
N ALA A 655 -37.09 56.11 -34.61
CA ALA A 655 -35.99 55.26 -34.16
C ALA A 655 -36.16 54.85 -32.69
N GLN A 656 -36.52 55.80 -31.81
CA GLN A 656 -36.76 55.51 -30.39
C GLN A 656 -37.89 54.49 -30.20
N SER A 657 -39.00 54.65 -30.92
CA SER A 657 -40.14 53.71 -30.85
C SER A 657 -39.73 52.31 -31.34
N THR A 658 -38.99 52.24 -32.45
CA THR A 658 -38.57 50.97 -33.05
C THR A 658 -37.59 50.20 -32.16
N VAL A 659 -36.65 50.90 -31.54
CA VAL A 659 -35.68 50.34 -30.58
C VAL A 659 -36.39 49.91 -29.29
N ALA A 660 -37.38 50.66 -28.81
CA ALA A 660 -38.19 50.27 -27.65
C ALA A 660 -39.00 49.00 -27.93
N GLU A 661 -39.62 48.88 -29.10
CA GLU A 661 -40.32 47.66 -29.53
C GLU A 661 -39.37 46.45 -29.59
N GLN A 662 -38.16 46.64 -30.15
CA GLN A 662 -37.12 45.62 -30.16
C GLN A 662 -36.73 45.20 -28.74
N ARG A 663 -36.49 46.17 -27.85
CA ARG A 663 -36.14 45.91 -26.44
C ARG A 663 -37.22 45.11 -25.73
N ASP A 664 -38.48 45.51 -25.89
CA ASP A 664 -39.63 44.84 -25.28
C ASP A 664 -39.80 43.41 -25.80
N ALA A 665 -39.60 43.18 -27.11
CA ALA A 665 -39.66 41.85 -27.71
C ALA A 665 -38.59 40.91 -27.12
N LEU A 666 -37.34 41.37 -26.97
CA LEU A 666 -36.28 40.54 -26.39
C LEU A 666 -36.48 40.29 -24.89
N THR A 667 -36.84 41.33 -24.13
CA THR A 667 -36.98 41.24 -22.66
C THR A 667 -38.17 40.38 -22.22
N THR A 668 -39.24 40.35 -23.01
CA THR A 668 -40.46 39.59 -22.66
C THR A 668 -40.48 38.17 -23.22
N PHE A 669 -39.48 37.80 -24.01
CA PHE A 669 -39.40 36.49 -24.63
C PHE A 669 -39.01 35.42 -23.61
N GLY A 670 -39.95 34.52 -23.29
CA GLY A 670 -39.75 33.40 -22.35
C GLY A 670 -39.61 32.04 -23.02
N GLY A 671 -39.25 31.99 -24.31
CA GLY A 671 -39.07 30.75 -25.06
C GLY A 671 -37.62 30.28 -25.12
N GLU A 672 -37.41 29.04 -25.54
CA GLU A 672 -36.09 28.43 -25.75
C GLU A 672 -35.48 28.90 -27.08
N TRP A 673 -35.01 30.16 -27.16
CA TRP A 673 -34.53 30.76 -28.42
C TRP A 673 -33.38 29.98 -29.08
N TRP A 674 -32.65 29.21 -28.27
CA TRP A 674 -31.56 28.31 -28.69
C TRP A 674 -32.04 27.07 -29.46
N THR A 675 -33.34 26.85 -29.59
CA THR A 675 -33.90 25.82 -30.48
C THR A 675 -34.28 26.41 -31.83
N THR A 676 -34.35 25.58 -32.87
CA THR A 676 -34.72 26.01 -34.22
C THR A 676 -36.11 26.65 -34.25
N ASP A 677 -37.04 26.13 -33.46
CA ASP A 677 -38.41 26.65 -33.38
C ASP A 677 -38.52 27.86 -32.45
N GLY A 678 -37.79 27.88 -31.32
CA GLY A 678 -37.68 29.03 -30.45
C GLY A 678 -37.09 30.24 -31.16
N TRP A 679 -36.01 30.07 -31.94
CA TRP A 679 -35.42 31.14 -32.73
C TRP A 679 -36.41 31.73 -33.74
N LYS A 680 -37.19 30.89 -34.43
CA LYS A 680 -38.22 31.39 -35.38
C LYS A 680 -39.28 32.23 -34.69
N MET A 681 -39.63 31.89 -33.45
CA MET A 681 -40.57 32.68 -32.65
C MET A 681 -39.94 34.01 -32.25
N LEU A 682 -38.74 34.00 -31.67
CA LEU A 682 -38.01 35.22 -31.29
C LEU A 682 -37.82 36.15 -32.50
N ALA A 683 -37.31 35.64 -33.62
CA ALA A 683 -37.09 36.42 -34.84
C ALA A 683 -38.39 36.93 -35.48
N GLY A 684 -39.53 36.30 -35.17
CA GLY A 684 -40.85 36.77 -35.60
C GLY A 684 -41.43 37.88 -34.73
N GLU A 685 -41.02 37.95 -33.46
CA GLU A 685 -41.40 39.00 -32.51
C GLU A 685 -40.45 40.20 -32.56
N ALA A 686 -39.17 39.97 -32.89
CA ALA A 686 -38.17 41.01 -33.09
C ALA A 686 -38.47 41.89 -34.31
N THR A 687 -38.15 43.17 -34.19
CA THR A 687 -38.35 44.18 -35.22
C THR A 687 -37.23 44.13 -36.26
N THR A 688 -37.62 43.99 -37.53
CA THR A 688 -36.67 43.93 -38.66
C THR A 688 -36.23 45.29 -39.19
N THR A 689 -36.86 46.38 -38.74
CA THR A 689 -36.65 47.75 -39.24
C THR A 689 -35.77 48.62 -38.36
N ALA A 690 -35.26 48.10 -37.23
CA ALA A 690 -34.46 48.88 -36.27
C ALA A 690 -33.19 49.49 -36.91
N THR A 691 -32.45 48.71 -37.72
CA THR A 691 -31.28 49.22 -38.44
C THR A 691 -31.64 50.35 -39.41
N GLU A 692 -32.70 50.18 -40.20
CA GLU A 692 -33.14 51.21 -41.16
C GLU A 692 -33.62 52.48 -40.43
N ALA A 693 -34.34 52.34 -39.31
CA ALA A 693 -34.80 53.47 -38.51
C ALA A 693 -33.62 54.26 -37.91
N LEU A 694 -32.61 53.58 -37.36
CA LEU A 694 -31.40 54.22 -36.82
C LEU A 694 -30.60 54.96 -37.91
N GLN A 695 -30.39 54.33 -39.06
CA GLN A 695 -29.70 54.95 -40.20
C GLN A 695 -30.46 56.18 -40.71
N ASN A 696 -31.78 56.10 -40.88
CA ASN A 696 -32.61 57.23 -41.31
C ASN A 696 -32.59 58.38 -40.29
N SER A 697 -32.59 58.07 -39.00
CA SER A 697 -32.52 59.07 -37.92
C SER A 697 -31.20 59.83 -37.98
N TRP A 698 -30.09 59.12 -38.19
CA TRP A 698 -28.77 59.69 -38.35
C TRP A 698 -28.64 60.56 -39.60
N GLU A 699 -29.07 60.05 -40.77
CA GLU A 699 -29.06 60.82 -42.03
C GLU A 699 -29.85 62.13 -41.90
N GLN A 700 -31.04 62.08 -41.28
CA GLN A 700 -31.84 63.26 -41.03
C GLN A 700 -31.15 64.25 -40.08
N TYR A 701 -30.44 63.76 -39.07
CA TYR A 701 -29.69 64.60 -38.14
C TYR A 701 -28.52 65.29 -38.84
N ILE A 702 -27.73 64.55 -39.62
CA ILE A 702 -26.63 65.06 -40.43
C ILE A 702 -27.14 66.16 -41.37
N ASP A 703 -28.20 65.88 -42.13
CA ASP A 703 -28.76 66.81 -43.10
C ASP A 703 -29.27 68.09 -42.43
N ARG A 704 -29.95 67.95 -41.28
CA ARG A 704 -30.47 69.09 -40.52
C ARG A 704 -29.37 70.02 -40.03
N GLN A 705 -28.24 69.46 -39.62
CA GLN A 705 -27.09 70.21 -39.11
C GLN A 705 -26.08 70.59 -40.20
N ALA A 706 -26.28 70.14 -41.44
CA ALA A 706 -25.28 70.17 -42.52
C ALA A 706 -23.91 69.61 -42.07
N LEU A 707 -23.94 68.56 -41.22
CA LEU A 707 -22.78 68.07 -40.50
C LEU A 707 -21.75 67.41 -41.43
N LEU A 708 -22.20 66.62 -42.41
CA LEU A 708 -21.33 65.95 -43.38
C LEU A 708 -20.48 66.96 -44.15
N THR A 709 -21.11 67.98 -44.74
CA THR A 709 -20.40 69.05 -45.44
C THR A 709 -19.46 69.82 -44.52
N PHE A 710 -19.78 69.92 -43.23
CA PHE A 710 -18.88 70.56 -42.27
C PHE A 710 -17.68 69.70 -41.93
N VAL A 711 -17.86 68.40 -41.68
CA VAL A 711 -16.78 67.45 -41.42
C VAL A 711 -15.84 67.35 -42.64
N GLU A 712 -16.38 67.29 -43.86
CA GLU A 712 -15.57 67.35 -45.09
C GLU A 712 -14.69 68.61 -45.15
N ARG A 713 -15.23 69.76 -44.73
CA ARG A 713 -14.44 71.01 -44.64
C ARG A 713 -13.38 70.97 -43.54
N ILE A 714 -13.62 70.25 -42.46
CA ILE A 714 -12.63 70.05 -41.38
C ILE A 714 -11.50 69.16 -41.90
N ASP A 715 -11.83 68.04 -42.53
CA ASP A 715 -10.87 67.07 -43.08
C ASP A 715 -9.98 67.69 -44.17
N ASP A 716 -10.58 68.51 -45.04
CA ASP A 716 -9.84 69.25 -46.08
C ASP A 716 -8.96 70.39 -45.52
N HIS A 717 -9.11 70.78 -44.25
CA HIS A 717 -8.42 71.95 -43.70
C HIS A 717 -6.98 71.62 -43.25
N PRO A 718 -5.94 72.28 -43.79
CA PRO A 718 -4.54 71.87 -43.63
C PRO A 718 -3.98 72.02 -42.20
N TRP A 719 -4.74 72.61 -41.28
CA TRP A 719 -4.39 72.74 -39.86
C TRP A 719 -5.06 71.73 -38.94
N ILE A 720 -6.08 71.02 -39.42
CA ILE A 720 -6.76 69.98 -38.65
C ILE A 720 -6.11 68.64 -38.96
N ILE A 721 -4.89 68.47 -38.44
CA ILE A 721 -4.07 67.26 -38.58
C ILE A 721 -3.98 66.53 -37.23
N PRO A 722 -3.44 65.30 -37.11
CA PRO A 722 -3.28 64.67 -35.79
C PRO A 722 -2.42 65.50 -34.82
N PRO A 723 -2.66 65.44 -33.49
CA PRO A 723 -1.87 66.19 -32.49
C PRO A 723 -0.36 65.92 -32.58
N THR A 724 0.03 64.69 -32.97
CA THR A 724 1.42 64.26 -33.16
C THR A 724 2.12 64.95 -34.34
N GLU A 725 1.37 65.51 -35.27
CA GLU A 725 1.88 66.14 -36.49
C GLU A 725 1.86 67.67 -36.43
N LEU A 726 1.33 68.26 -35.35
CA LEU A 726 1.35 69.70 -35.16
C LEU A 726 2.77 70.23 -35.00
N ALA A 727 3.06 71.32 -35.71
CA ALA A 727 4.32 72.03 -35.57
C ALA A 727 4.49 72.60 -34.16
N THR A 728 5.70 72.49 -33.59
CA THR A 728 6.04 73.03 -32.25
C THR A 728 5.81 74.55 -32.07
N GLY A 729 5.56 75.27 -33.15
CA GLY A 729 5.22 76.70 -33.14
C GLY A 729 3.76 76.99 -32.75
N VAL A 730 2.87 76.00 -32.84
CA VAL A 730 1.45 76.11 -32.47
C VAL A 730 1.35 76.16 -30.94
N GLN A 731 0.75 77.21 -30.41
CA GLN A 731 0.60 77.38 -28.97
C GLN A 731 -0.68 76.71 -28.44
N VAL A 732 -0.64 76.34 -27.16
CA VAL A 732 -1.66 75.51 -26.51
C VAL A 732 -3.04 76.17 -26.49
N ALA A 733 -3.14 77.49 -26.30
CA ALA A 733 -4.45 78.13 -26.28
C ALA A 733 -5.10 78.18 -27.67
N LEU A 734 -4.31 78.39 -28.74
CA LEU A 734 -4.81 78.28 -30.12
C LEU A 734 -5.26 76.86 -30.47
N GLU A 735 -4.45 75.85 -30.11
CA GLU A 735 -4.83 74.44 -30.33
C GLU A 735 -6.15 74.13 -29.63
N ARG A 736 -6.26 74.46 -28.33
CA ARG A 736 -7.45 74.21 -27.52
C ARG A 736 -8.69 74.97 -28.00
N GLU A 737 -8.53 76.20 -28.45
CA GLU A 737 -9.66 77.04 -28.87
C GLU A 737 -10.20 76.62 -30.26
N TYR A 738 -9.30 76.36 -31.21
CA TYR A 738 -9.67 76.24 -32.62
C TYR A 738 -9.46 74.85 -33.22
N ILE A 739 -8.48 74.07 -32.77
CA ILE A 739 -8.08 72.82 -33.43
C ILE A 739 -8.70 71.61 -32.71
N THR A 740 -8.52 71.50 -31.39
CA THR A 740 -9.01 70.37 -30.60
C THR A 740 -10.52 70.16 -30.73
N PRO A 741 -11.40 71.18 -30.61
CA PRO A 741 -12.84 70.98 -30.71
C PRO A 741 -13.29 70.51 -32.10
N LEU A 742 -12.58 70.89 -33.16
CA LEU A 742 -12.87 70.44 -34.52
C LEU A 742 -12.42 69.00 -34.76
N ARG A 743 -11.30 68.58 -34.16
CA ARG A 743 -10.87 67.17 -34.16
C ARG A 743 -11.82 66.29 -33.37
N GLU A 744 -12.24 66.74 -32.19
CA GLU A 744 -13.20 66.04 -31.34
C GLU A 744 -14.53 65.85 -32.09
N LEU A 745 -15.00 66.88 -32.80
CA LEU A 745 -16.18 66.77 -33.66
C LEU A 745 -16.00 65.77 -34.80
N GLN A 746 -14.89 65.84 -35.52
CA GLN A 746 -14.58 64.91 -36.61
C GLN A 746 -14.55 63.46 -36.10
N GLN A 747 -13.83 63.22 -35.01
CA GLN A 747 -13.72 61.89 -34.41
C GLN A 747 -15.08 61.39 -33.92
N TRP A 748 -15.89 62.25 -33.28
CA TRP A 748 -17.23 61.90 -32.84
C TRP A 748 -18.12 61.50 -34.02
N TYR A 749 -18.13 62.31 -35.09
CA TYR A 749 -18.90 62.02 -36.30
C TYR A 749 -18.47 60.71 -36.94
N GLU A 750 -17.17 60.51 -37.17
CA GLU A 750 -16.62 59.30 -37.80
C GLU A 750 -16.91 58.04 -36.98
N THR A 751 -16.90 58.15 -35.65
CA THR A 751 -17.21 57.03 -34.76
C THR A 751 -18.68 56.64 -34.83
N VAL A 752 -19.60 57.61 -34.79
CA VAL A 752 -21.06 57.35 -34.88
C VAL A 752 -21.43 56.85 -36.28
N ASP A 753 -20.93 57.50 -37.34
CA ASP A 753 -21.20 57.13 -38.73
C ASP A 753 -20.64 55.75 -39.09
N GLY A 754 -19.42 55.46 -38.64
CA GLY A 754 -18.77 54.16 -38.79
C GLY A 754 -19.54 53.06 -38.06
N ALA A 755 -19.97 53.29 -36.83
CA ALA A 755 -20.75 52.33 -36.06
C ALA A 755 -22.10 52.02 -36.72
N LEU A 756 -22.82 53.03 -37.21
CA LEU A 756 -24.10 52.85 -37.92
C LEU A 756 -23.96 52.14 -39.27
N SER A 757 -22.85 52.37 -39.98
CA SER A 757 -22.53 51.66 -41.22
C SER A 757 -22.28 50.16 -40.95
N SER A 758 -21.69 49.85 -39.79
CA SER A 758 -21.40 48.48 -39.35
C SER A 758 -22.63 47.67 -38.92
N LEU A 759 -23.78 48.30 -38.64
CA LEU A 759 -25.01 47.56 -38.26
C LEU A 759 -25.50 46.56 -39.33
N SER A 760 -25.09 46.77 -40.58
CA SER A 760 -25.41 45.88 -41.70
C SER A 760 -24.35 44.82 -41.95
N ALA A 761 -23.30 44.75 -41.13
CA ALA A 761 -22.25 43.74 -41.23
C ALA A 761 -22.79 42.36 -40.87
N ASP A 762 -22.27 41.33 -41.55
CA ASP A 762 -22.61 39.92 -41.34
C ASP A 762 -21.53 39.17 -40.55
N ASP A 763 -20.65 39.91 -39.86
CA ASP A 763 -19.59 39.38 -39.02
C ASP A 763 -19.62 39.97 -37.61
N GLU A 764 -19.25 39.12 -36.66
CA GLU A 764 -19.36 39.35 -35.22
C GLU A 764 -18.42 40.46 -34.73
N GLU A 765 -17.16 40.39 -35.14
CA GLU A 765 -16.10 41.31 -34.71
C GLU A 765 -16.41 42.76 -35.09
N THR A 766 -16.95 43.00 -36.29
CA THR A 766 -17.35 44.33 -36.74
C THR A 766 -18.52 44.87 -35.93
N LEU A 767 -19.50 44.03 -35.58
CA LEU A 767 -20.65 44.44 -34.77
C LEU A 767 -20.22 44.75 -33.33
N VAL A 768 -19.44 43.88 -32.68
CA VAL A 768 -18.92 44.10 -31.32
C VAL A 768 -18.06 45.36 -31.27
N SER A 769 -17.13 45.55 -32.21
CA SER A 769 -16.30 46.75 -32.26
C SER A 769 -17.14 48.02 -32.47
N ALA A 770 -18.23 47.96 -33.24
CA ALA A 770 -19.14 49.08 -33.42
C ALA A 770 -19.94 49.38 -32.15
N THR A 771 -20.43 48.36 -31.46
CA THR A 771 -21.13 48.47 -30.17
C THR A 771 -20.22 49.07 -29.09
N ASP A 772 -18.97 48.62 -28.98
CA ASP A 772 -18.01 49.16 -28.02
C ASP A 772 -17.66 50.61 -28.33
N SER A 773 -17.43 50.90 -29.61
CA SER A 773 -17.12 52.27 -30.06
C SER A 773 -18.25 53.23 -29.72
N ILE A 774 -19.51 52.84 -29.92
CA ILE A 774 -20.65 53.71 -29.59
C ILE A 774 -20.95 53.76 -28.09
N ALA A 775 -20.70 52.68 -27.35
CA ALA A 775 -20.92 52.62 -25.90
C ALA A 775 -20.08 53.68 -25.17
N ASP A 776 -18.82 53.85 -25.60
CA ASP A 776 -17.88 54.84 -25.06
C ASP A 776 -18.09 56.27 -25.57
N VAL A 777 -18.95 56.48 -26.57
CA VAL A 777 -19.25 57.80 -27.13
C VAL A 777 -20.32 58.52 -26.30
N ASP A 778 -19.97 59.72 -25.83
CA ASP A 778 -20.89 60.64 -25.19
C ASP A 778 -21.84 61.32 -26.21
N SER A 779 -22.97 61.84 -25.71
CA SER A 779 -23.90 62.64 -26.52
C SER A 779 -23.20 63.88 -27.09
N PHE A 780 -23.70 64.42 -28.21
CA PHE A 780 -23.07 65.54 -28.90
C PHE A 780 -22.81 66.72 -27.96
N THR A 781 -23.81 67.05 -27.13
CA THR A 781 -23.75 68.18 -26.19
C THR A 781 -22.71 67.99 -25.08
N ASN A 782 -22.38 66.74 -24.74
CA ASN A 782 -21.42 66.42 -23.69
C ASN A 782 -20.00 66.21 -24.25
N ALA A 783 -19.89 65.63 -25.44
CA ALA A 783 -18.62 65.35 -26.10
C ALA A 783 -17.96 66.60 -26.69
N ILE A 784 -18.77 67.55 -27.19
CA ILE A 784 -18.28 68.66 -28.02
C ILE A 784 -18.53 70.02 -27.35
N ASP A 785 -17.47 70.83 -27.21
CA ASP A 785 -17.54 72.18 -26.66
C ASP A 785 -17.96 73.21 -27.72
N GLY A 786 -19.27 73.37 -27.88
CA GLY A 786 -19.90 74.33 -28.78
C GLY A 786 -20.93 73.69 -29.71
N ASP A 787 -21.86 74.49 -30.23
CA ASP A 787 -22.77 74.01 -31.28
C ASP A 787 -22.11 74.03 -32.67
N VAL A 788 -22.76 73.40 -33.65
CA VAL A 788 -22.22 73.30 -35.02
C VAL A 788 -21.97 74.68 -35.64
N GLU A 789 -22.82 75.68 -35.37
CA GLU A 789 -22.65 77.04 -35.89
C GLU A 789 -21.42 77.73 -35.27
N GLU A 790 -21.19 77.54 -33.97
CA GLU A 790 -20.03 78.05 -33.26
C GLU A 790 -18.74 77.43 -33.80
N LEU A 791 -18.71 76.10 -33.97
CA LEU A 791 -17.56 75.39 -34.51
C LEU A 791 -17.27 75.77 -35.96
N GLN A 792 -18.31 75.97 -36.80
CA GLN A 792 -18.15 76.51 -38.14
C GLN A 792 -17.51 77.91 -38.10
N SER A 793 -17.94 78.77 -37.17
CA SER A 793 -17.32 80.08 -36.96
C SER A 793 -15.87 79.95 -36.50
N ARG A 794 -15.54 78.96 -35.67
CA ARG A 794 -14.16 78.67 -35.25
C ARG A 794 -13.30 78.24 -36.44
N LEU A 795 -13.78 77.34 -37.31
CA LEU A 795 -13.07 76.94 -38.53
C LEU A 795 -12.87 78.12 -39.50
N ASP A 796 -13.89 78.95 -39.71
CA ASP A 796 -13.81 80.13 -40.57
C ASP A 796 -12.80 81.15 -40.02
N ARG A 797 -12.79 81.35 -38.69
CA ARG A 797 -11.82 82.22 -38.02
C ARG A 797 -10.41 81.66 -38.11
N LEU A 798 -10.22 80.36 -37.89
CA LEU A 798 -8.93 79.70 -38.06
C LEU A 798 -8.42 79.90 -39.48
N THR A 799 -9.26 79.61 -40.49
CA THR A 799 -8.96 79.83 -41.91
C THR A 799 -8.53 81.26 -42.19
N MET A 800 -9.23 82.24 -41.61
CA MET A 800 -8.89 83.67 -41.75
C MET A 800 -7.59 84.05 -41.03
N ILE A 801 -7.27 83.43 -39.89
CA ILE A 801 -6.04 83.67 -39.13
C ILE A 801 -4.84 83.10 -39.89
N VAL A 802 -4.96 81.89 -40.45
CA VAL A 802 -3.83 81.18 -41.09
C VAL A 802 -3.66 81.53 -42.57
N GLY A 803 -4.74 81.92 -43.27
CA GLY A 803 -4.74 82.14 -44.71
C GLY A 803 -4.34 80.88 -45.49
N ASP A 804 -3.57 81.05 -46.57
CA ASP A 804 -3.08 79.94 -47.41
C ASP A 804 -1.86 79.19 -46.84
N ARG A 805 -1.51 79.41 -45.56
CA ARG A 805 -0.29 78.88 -44.94
C ARG A 805 -0.56 77.52 -44.31
N SER A 806 0.39 76.61 -44.37
CA SER A 806 0.34 75.35 -43.60
C SER A 806 0.94 75.52 -42.19
N PRO A 807 0.70 74.60 -41.25
CA PRO A 807 1.32 74.62 -39.92
C PRO A 807 2.85 74.73 -39.94
N ASN A 808 3.51 74.19 -40.98
CA ASN A 808 4.97 74.23 -41.12
C ASN A 808 5.50 75.56 -41.68
N ASP A 809 4.64 76.38 -42.28
CA ASP A 809 5.00 77.70 -42.82
C ASP A 809 4.97 78.80 -41.74
N VAL A 810 4.54 78.46 -40.52
CA VAL A 810 4.33 79.40 -39.42
C VAL A 810 5.28 79.10 -38.28
N ASP A 811 6.14 80.06 -37.95
CA ASP A 811 7.15 79.92 -36.90
C ASP A 811 6.52 79.89 -35.48
N ARG A 812 5.57 80.79 -35.19
CA ARG A 812 4.72 80.72 -33.98
C ARG A 812 3.34 81.32 -34.21
N ILE A 813 2.32 80.72 -33.58
CA ILE A 813 0.92 81.16 -33.64
C ILE A 813 0.20 80.85 -32.32
N GLY A 814 -0.54 81.81 -31.78
CA GLY A 814 -1.23 81.68 -30.50
C GLY A 814 -2.35 82.71 -30.32
N VAL A 815 -3.16 82.54 -29.27
CA VAL A 815 -4.27 83.43 -28.89
C VAL A 815 -3.87 84.30 -27.70
N LEU A 816 -4.10 85.61 -27.77
CA LEU A 816 -3.81 86.54 -26.67
C LEU A 816 -5.05 86.78 -25.80
N PRO A 817 -4.91 86.86 -24.46
CA PRO A 817 -3.66 86.95 -23.70
C PRO A 817 -2.99 85.62 -23.33
N ASP A 818 -3.63 84.49 -23.57
CA ASP A 818 -3.24 83.20 -22.98
C ASP A 818 -1.87 82.69 -23.47
N ASP A 819 -1.54 82.91 -24.73
CA ASP A 819 -0.24 82.53 -25.32
C ASP A 819 0.78 83.67 -25.32
N ARG A 820 0.50 84.78 -24.63
CA ARG A 820 1.31 86.02 -24.69
C ARG A 820 2.77 85.78 -24.34
N GLU A 821 3.04 85.06 -23.26
CA GLU A 821 4.40 84.87 -22.77
C GLU A 821 5.28 84.15 -23.81
N ASN A 822 4.74 83.12 -24.46
CA ASN A 822 5.47 82.37 -25.49
C ASN A 822 5.62 83.18 -26.78
N ILE A 823 4.63 83.99 -27.15
CA ILE A 823 4.73 84.87 -28.31
C ILE A 823 5.77 85.98 -28.05
N ASP A 824 5.69 86.65 -26.90
CA ASP A 824 6.59 87.74 -26.51
C ASP A 824 8.05 87.26 -26.45
N GLN A 825 8.33 86.08 -25.87
CA GLN A 825 9.68 85.50 -25.86
C GLN A 825 10.26 85.29 -27.27
N ARG A 826 9.42 84.89 -28.24
CA ARG A 826 9.89 84.72 -29.62
C ARG A 826 10.11 86.07 -30.30
N LEU A 827 9.25 87.04 -30.05
CA LEU A 827 9.39 88.39 -30.56
C LEU A 827 10.65 89.07 -30.01
N GLU A 828 10.94 88.93 -28.72
CA GLU A 828 12.18 89.42 -28.10
C GLU A 828 13.41 88.82 -28.79
N ARG A 829 13.41 87.51 -29.06
CA ARG A 829 14.49 86.84 -29.80
C ARG A 829 14.66 87.38 -31.22
N LEU A 830 13.56 87.60 -31.96
CA LEU A 830 13.60 88.16 -33.32
C LEU A 830 14.05 89.64 -33.33
N ILE A 831 13.70 90.41 -32.30
CA ILE A 831 14.18 91.79 -32.11
C ILE A 831 15.70 91.80 -31.87
N GLU A 832 16.20 90.90 -31.04
CA GLU A 832 17.65 90.72 -30.80
C GLU A 832 18.40 90.34 -32.09
N GLU A 833 17.78 89.53 -32.95
CA GLU A 833 18.32 89.06 -34.24
C GLU A 833 18.19 90.10 -35.38
N ARG A 834 17.39 91.17 -35.21
CA ARG A 834 17.08 92.23 -36.20
C ARG A 834 16.38 91.73 -37.47
N GLU A 835 15.58 90.68 -37.39
CA GLU A 835 14.91 90.09 -38.55
C GLU A 835 13.41 90.44 -38.66
N LEU A 836 12.94 91.45 -37.92
CA LEU A 836 11.51 91.74 -37.78
C LEU A 836 10.88 92.51 -38.96
N ASP A 837 9.88 91.92 -39.60
CA ASP A 837 8.95 92.54 -40.56
C ASP A 837 7.49 92.36 -40.07
N ILE A 838 6.73 93.45 -39.97
CA ILE A 838 5.38 93.44 -39.36
C ILE A 838 4.33 93.73 -40.43
N GLU A 839 3.45 92.75 -40.67
CA GLU A 839 2.31 92.83 -41.58
C GLU A 839 1.01 92.82 -40.78
N THR A 840 0.25 93.93 -40.82
CA THR A 840 -1.07 94.03 -40.18
C THR A 840 -2.14 93.43 -41.10
N THR A 841 -2.95 92.51 -40.59
CA THR A 841 -4.15 91.99 -41.28
C THR A 841 -5.41 92.47 -40.56
N ASP A 842 -6.57 92.30 -41.21
CA ASP A 842 -7.86 92.68 -40.64
C ASP A 842 -8.25 91.82 -39.42
N SER A 843 -7.55 90.69 -39.21
CA SER A 843 -7.79 89.69 -38.17
C SER A 843 -6.66 89.59 -37.13
N GLY A 844 -5.54 90.30 -37.31
CA GLY A 844 -4.40 90.21 -36.41
C GLY A 844 -3.13 90.92 -36.90
N VAL A 845 -1.99 90.58 -36.29
CA VAL A 845 -0.67 91.09 -36.69
C VAL A 845 0.22 89.89 -36.96
N ILE A 846 0.78 89.83 -38.17
CA ILE A 846 1.77 88.84 -38.59
C ILE A 846 3.15 89.47 -38.40
N ILE A 847 4.02 88.79 -37.65
CA ILE A 847 5.40 89.23 -37.45
C ILE A 847 6.31 88.18 -38.10
N ARG A 848 7.10 88.60 -39.08
CA ARG A 848 8.10 87.82 -39.80
C ARG A 848 9.48 88.08 -39.24
#